data_AF-A0A2P5A1S7-F1
#
_entry.id   AF-A0A2P5A1S7-F1
#
_cell.length_a   1.000
_cell.length_b   1.000
_cell.length_c   1.000
_cell.angle_alpha   90.00
_cell.angle_beta   90.00
_cell.angle_gamma   90.00
#
_symmetry.space_group_name_H-M   'P 1'
#
loop_
_entity.id
_entity.type
_entity.pdbx_description
1 polymer ?
#
loop_
_entity_poly.entity_id
_entity_poly.type
_entity_poly.pdbx_seq_one_letter_code
_entity_poly.pdbx_strand_id
1 'polypeptide(L)'
;MTNLNKKTQAPMPIVRVQQQELPIRGHPVTDTDASIDPPPYDAQPSPIDLQLHHIVSKDALVVKIQPPKVPPKPISHVACDVVLVIDISGSMCSSAPVPGEGEDTGLSVLDLTKHAAFTIIESMDERDRLGIVTFETESRVIQALEPMTDGNKEQARKRIRALKPMGSTNLWHGMLDGIKLFKNEEDSARVPAIMVLTDGEPNHMCPAQGYIPKMRSMDPLPATIHTFGFGYSLRSGLLKSIAEFSGGNYAFIPDAGMIGTVFVHAVANLQSTFATKASLEIRYASNLEIEQTLGDAVDKQSAVDAGKGQMQLTIPLGNIQYGQSRDIWLRLKGTTKDKQISDCAIEATLTFEEAEKSVPNLSSVRLGDSTTGAVAALSADEAVYHESRALVCSFISSLFPLGSDGEYRALTESAQIAKKRQELAQLIATLPGRHLTDGLNKSLMEDLIGDLPKGQISLAISTPEFFIKWGRHFLPSYVNALTRQICNSFKDSAPLQFGSQSPLFIACRDRLDNAFDSIPAPPPSRVVLRHNGGRQARSFIAAPSSMARYRDASGVCFAGSTIVELASGRITEMRKLKRGSRVCTPLGPRKVHTVLKTKVSNETLYRIGSMLVTPWHPLSMDGKSWDFPANMFDAPVLYTGFIYSVLLQPDGRPDAHAIRVGGVAWGVTLGHGITRGMDTRAHEFFGDYMRVRVGLLKLADAGRKGVVKGQGIERDSTTGLVRGFRSMAGRANAPAKKEISI
;
A
#
# COMPACT_ATOMS: atom_id res chain seq x y z
N MET A 1 10.23 -69.11 28.51
CA MET A 1 10.22 -68.02 29.51
C MET A 1 9.27 -66.97 29.01
N THR A 2 8.06 -66.93 29.56
CA THR A 2 6.93 -66.14 29.08
C THR A 2 6.19 -65.54 30.28
N ASN A 3 5.88 -64.25 30.14
CA ASN A 3 4.80 -63.45 30.78
C ASN A 3 4.86 -63.01 32.26
N LEU A 4 4.20 -61.85 32.45
CA LEU A 4 3.82 -61.08 33.64
C LEU A 4 4.91 -60.11 34.17
N ASN A 5 4.66 -58.83 34.51
CA ASN A 5 3.44 -58.21 35.03
C ASN A 5 3.48 -56.65 34.97
N LYS A 6 2.28 -56.04 35.00
CA LYS A 6 1.99 -54.59 35.13
C LYS A 6 2.36 -54.00 36.51
N LYS A 7 2.55 -52.66 36.59
CA LYS A 7 2.06 -51.72 37.65
C LYS A 7 2.49 -50.26 37.34
N THR A 8 1.57 -49.37 36.93
CA THR A 8 0.85 -48.30 37.70
C THR A 8 1.66 -47.05 38.07
N GLN A 9 1.24 -45.88 37.55
CA GLN A 9 1.36 -44.58 38.21
C GLN A 9 0.14 -43.69 37.86
N ALA A 10 -0.29 -42.90 38.86
CA ALA A 10 -1.60 -42.24 39.03
C ALA A 10 -1.72 -40.87 38.31
N PRO A 11 -2.94 -40.28 38.22
CA PRO A 11 -3.22 -39.08 37.42
C PRO A 11 -3.04 -37.76 38.20
N MET A 12 -2.61 -36.71 37.50
CA MET A 12 -2.52 -35.32 37.97
C MET A 12 -3.61 -34.44 37.32
N PRO A 13 -4.04 -33.33 37.97
CA PRO A 13 -5.38 -32.77 37.83
C PRO A 13 -5.56 -31.83 36.63
N ILE A 14 -6.81 -31.79 36.14
CA ILE A 14 -7.29 -30.94 35.05
C ILE A 14 -7.56 -29.53 35.58
N VAL A 15 -6.82 -28.53 35.07
CA VAL A 15 -7.16 -27.11 35.21
C VAL A 15 -8.04 -26.70 34.03
N ARG A 16 -9.32 -26.42 34.30
CA ARG A 16 -10.25 -25.83 33.33
C ARG A 16 -9.95 -24.33 33.20
N VAL A 17 -9.50 -23.90 32.03
CA VAL A 17 -9.49 -22.47 31.65
C VAL A 17 -10.80 -22.19 30.91
N GLN A 18 -11.64 -21.33 31.48
CA GLN A 18 -12.84 -20.80 30.84
C GLN A 18 -12.43 -19.94 29.64
N GLN A 19 -12.81 -20.35 28.43
CA GLN A 19 -12.86 -19.46 27.28
C GLN A 19 -14.09 -18.56 27.44
N GLN A 20 -13.88 -17.26 27.66
CA GLN A 20 -14.93 -16.26 27.45
C GLN A 20 -15.15 -16.11 25.94
N GLU A 21 -16.27 -16.63 25.46
CA GLU A 21 -16.79 -16.38 24.12
C GLU A 21 -17.23 -14.90 24.02
N LEU A 22 -16.63 -14.15 23.09
CA LEU A 22 -17.17 -12.86 22.66
C LEU A 22 -18.30 -13.11 21.64
N PRO A 23 -19.46 -12.43 21.77
CA PRO A 23 -20.68 -12.82 21.05
C PRO A 23 -20.63 -12.44 19.56
N ILE A 24 -20.87 -13.44 18.72
CA ILE A 24 -21.12 -13.31 17.28
C ILE A 24 -22.55 -12.78 17.10
N ARG A 25 -22.71 -11.54 16.60
CA ARG A 25 -24.00 -11.08 16.04
C ARG A 25 -24.00 -11.34 14.54
N GLY A 26 -24.77 -12.35 14.13
CA GLY A 26 -25.13 -12.57 12.74
C GLY A 26 -26.40 -11.79 12.40
N HIS A 27 -26.37 -11.05 11.29
CA HIS A 27 -27.56 -10.75 10.51
C HIS A 27 -27.27 -10.99 9.03
N PRO A 28 -28.21 -11.58 8.28
CA PRO A 28 -28.05 -11.87 6.86
C PRO A 28 -28.29 -10.60 6.05
N VAL A 29 -27.33 -10.19 5.22
CA VAL A 29 -27.54 -9.10 4.25
C VAL A 29 -27.87 -9.71 2.90
N THR A 30 -29.02 -9.31 2.37
CA THR A 30 -29.58 -9.66 1.07
C THR A 30 -28.83 -8.99 -0.07
N ASP A 31 -28.60 -9.72 -1.16
CA ASP A 31 -28.02 -9.25 -2.42
C ASP A 31 -28.81 -8.10 -3.04
N THR A 32 -28.42 -6.84 -2.78
CA THR A 32 -28.64 -5.65 -3.61
C THR A 32 -27.68 -4.52 -3.18
N ASP A 33 -26.89 -4.02 -4.13
CA ASP A 33 -25.88 -2.94 -4.04
C ASP A 33 -24.72 -3.13 -3.04
N ALA A 34 -23.49 -3.04 -3.55
CA ALA A 34 -22.28 -2.91 -2.74
C ALA A 34 -22.36 -1.56 -2.00
N SER A 35 -22.89 -1.63 -0.78
CA SER A 35 -23.52 -0.51 -0.11
C SER A 35 -22.59 0.67 0.17
N ILE A 36 -23.15 1.87 -0.02
CA ILE A 36 -22.67 3.17 0.50
C ILE A 36 -22.76 3.19 2.04
N ASP A 37 -22.84 2.04 2.70
CA ASP A 37 -23.13 1.98 4.12
C ASP A 37 -21.90 2.42 4.93
N PRO A 38 -22.13 3.18 6.01
CA PRO A 38 -21.07 3.51 6.95
C PRO A 38 -20.53 2.23 7.61
N PRO A 39 -19.24 2.19 7.97
CA PRO A 39 -18.70 1.06 8.73
C PRO A 39 -19.40 0.91 10.08
N PRO A 40 -19.43 -0.30 10.66
CA PRO A 40 -19.97 -0.51 11.99
C PRO A 40 -19.10 0.24 13.02
N TYR A 41 -19.63 1.33 13.55
CA TYR A 41 -18.96 2.13 14.57
C TYR A 41 -19.26 1.56 15.96
N ASP A 42 -18.37 0.71 16.47
CA ASP A 42 -18.49 0.12 17.81
C ASP A 42 -18.00 1.05 18.94
N ALA A 43 -17.36 2.16 18.58
CA ALA A 43 -16.82 3.15 19.51
C ALA A 43 -17.69 4.43 19.54
N GLN A 44 -17.74 5.10 20.69
CA GLN A 44 -18.37 6.41 20.81
C GLN A 44 -17.44 7.52 20.29
N PRO A 45 -17.96 8.60 19.68
CA PRO A 45 -17.15 9.75 19.30
C PRO A 45 -16.49 10.39 20.52
N SER A 46 -15.20 10.66 20.44
CA SER A 46 -14.43 11.41 21.44
C SER A 46 -13.96 12.73 20.83
N PRO A 47 -13.67 13.78 21.62
CA PRO A 47 -12.96 14.94 21.11
C PRO A 47 -11.53 14.56 20.67
N ILE A 48 -10.88 15.45 19.92
CA ILE A 48 -9.44 15.35 19.67
C ILE A 48 -8.68 15.49 20.99
N ASP A 49 -7.70 14.62 21.20
CA ASP A 49 -6.86 14.60 22.39
C ASP A 49 -5.44 15.06 22.03
N LEU A 50 -5.00 16.13 22.69
CA LEU A 50 -3.67 16.72 22.52
C LEU A 50 -2.90 16.50 23.81
N GLN A 51 -1.82 15.72 23.73
CA GLN A 51 -0.99 15.37 24.89
C GLN A 51 0.43 15.86 24.70
N LEU A 52 1.03 16.31 25.80
CA LEU A 52 2.39 16.83 25.82
C LEU A 52 3.22 16.07 26.87
N HIS A 53 4.22 15.32 26.41
CA HIS A 53 5.05 14.44 27.24
C HIS A 53 6.51 14.89 27.22
N HIS A 54 7.09 15.17 28.38
CA HIS A 54 8.52 15.50 28.51
C HIS A 54 9.32 14.26 28.94
N ILE A 55 10.27 13.85 28.09
CA ILE A 55 11.16 12.71 28.34
C ILE A 55 12.51 13.26 28.84
N VAL A 56 12.59 13.43 30.16
CA VAL A 56 13.75 14.01 30.86
C VAL A 56 15.06 13.28 30.54
N SER A 57 15.03 11.96 30.39
CA SER A 57 16.23 11.14 30.11
C SER A 57 16.84 11.36 28.73
N LYS A 58 16.10 12.03 27.82
CA LYS A 58 16.45 12.19 26.41
C LYS A 58 16.47 13.66 25.97
N ASP A 59 16.23 14.59 26.90
CA ASP A 59 16.01 16.01 26.62
C ASP A 59 15.04 16.18 25.43
N ALA A 60 13.90 15.49 25.49
CA ALA A 60 12.97 15.38 24.36
C ALA A 60 11.53 15.67 24.77
N LEU A 61 10.77 16.24 23.85
CA LEU A 61 9.35 16.55 24.00
C LEU A 61 8.58 15.76 22.94
N VAL A 62 7.56 15.02 23.38
CA VAL A 62 6.65 14.29 22.49
C VAL A 62 5.29 14.94 22.56
N VAL A 63 4.84 15.46 21.42
CA VAL A 63 3.48 15.97 21.25
C VAL A 63 2.67 14.87 20.58
N LYS A 64 1.66 14.31 21.26
CA LYS A 64 0.74 13.34 20.67
C LYS A 64 -0.56 14.02 20.29
N ILE A 65 -1.03 13.77 19.08
CA ILE A 65 -2.31 14.29 18.59
C ILE A 65 -3.15 13.10 18.19
N GLN A 66 -4.14 12.77 19.01
CA GLN A 66 -5.02 11.64 18.80
C GLN A 66 -6.39 12.15 18.34
N PRO A 67 -6.68 12.11 17.03
CA PRO A 67 -8.00 12.49 16.53
C PRO A 67 -9.06 11.45 16.94
N PRO A 68 -10.34 11.83 16.86
CA PRO A 68 -11.45 10.90 17.10
C PRO A 68 -11.31 9.65 16.23
N LYS A 69 -11.61 8.47 16.78
CA LYS A 69 -11.57 7.21 16.01
C LYS A 69 -12.72 7.09 15.01
N VAL A 70 -13.86 7.72 15.34
CA VAL A 70 -15.09 7.64 14.57
C VAL A 70 -15.71 9.02 14.42
N PRO A 71 -16.38 9.30 13.29
CA PRO A 71 -17.14 10.53 13.10
C PRO A 71 -18.37 10.58 14.03
N PRO A 72 -18.89 11.78 14.34
CA PRO A 72 -20.04 11.96 15.23
C PRO A 72 -21.35 11.41 14.64
N LYS A 73 -21.44 11.35 13.31
CA LYS A 73 -22.54 10.74 12.57
C LYS A 73 -22.00 9.63 11.69
N PRO A 74 -22.74 8.54 11.48
CA PRO A 74 -22.30 7.51 10.56
C PRO A 74 -22.22 8.03 9.13
N ILE A 75 -21.02 8.00 8.53
CA ILE A 75 -20.78 8.44 7.15
C ILE A 75 -20.00 7.36 6.38
N SER A 76 -20.26 7.25 5.08
CA SER A 76 -19.52 6.35 4.18
C SER A 76 -18.08 6.81 3.97
N HIS A 77 -17.92 8.14 3.89
CA HIS A 77 -16.70 8.93 3.72
C HIS A 77 -17.03 10.41 3.91
N VAL A 78 -15.98 11.20 4.12
CA VAL A 78 -16.02 12.67 4.22
C VAL A 78 -16.09 13.27 2.81
N ALA A 79 -16.97 14.25 2.61
CA ALA A 79 -17.16 14.88 1.31
C ALA A 79 -15.92 15.66 0.86
N CYS A 80 -15.51 15.48 -0.40
CA CYS A 80 -14.27 16.01 -0.94
C CYS A 80 -14.48 16.81 -2.23
N ASP A 81 -13.67 17.86 -2.41
CA ASP A 81 -13.51 18.59 -3.67
C ASP A 81 -12.18 18.20 -4.31
N VAL A 82 -12.22 17.33 -5.32
CA VAL A 82 -11.03 16.76 -5.96
C VAL A 82 -10.83 17.38 -7.35
N VAL A 83 -9.65 17.95 -7.59
CA VAL A 83 -9.23 18.36 -8.94
C VAL A 83 -8.11 17.45 -9.43
N LEU A 84 -8.38 16.68 -10.46
CA LEU A 84 -7.37 15.85 -11.13
C LEU A 84 -6.62 16.71 -12.14
N VAL A 85 -5.30 16.83 -11.96
CA VAL A 85 -4.40 17.52 -12.88
C VAL A 85 -3.55 16.45 -13.57
N ILE A 86 -3.98 16.07 -14.78
CA ILE A 86 -3.48 14.90 -15.51
C ILE A 86 -2.46 15.34 -16.56
N ASP A 87 -1.25 14.84 -16.45
CA ASP A 87 -0.24 14.93 -17.49
C ASP A 87 -0.68 14.08 -18.69
N ILE A 88 -0.75 14.69 -19.86
CA ILE A 88 -0.99 14.01 -21.13
C ILE A 88 0.18 14.24 -22.09
N SER A 89 1.37 14.57 -21.58
CA SER A 89 2.57 14.77 -22.39
C SER A 89 2.98 13.51 -23.15
N GLY A 90 3.83 13.66 -24.17
CA GLY A 90 4.32 12.52 -24.97
C GLY A 90 4.99 11.43 -24.14
N SER A 91 5.61 11.74 -22.99
CA SER A 91 6.23 10.76 -22.10
C SER A 91 5.21 9.79 -21.52
N MET A 92 3.97 10.22 -21.31
CA MET A 92 2.88 9.38 -20.78
C MET A 92 2.50 8.21 -21.71
N CYS A 93 3.01 8.19 -22.95
CA CYS A 93 2.95 7.07 -23.89
C CYS A 93 4.04 6.00 -23.62
N SER A 94 4.90 6.20 -22.62
CA SER A 94 5.95 5.26 -22.24
C SER A 94 5.35 3.97 -21.70
N SER A 95 6.12 2.89 -21.77
CA SER A 95 5.72 1.61 -21.19
C SER A 95 5.51 1.77 -19.71
N ALA A 96 4.31 1.42 -19.24
CA ALA A 96 4.09 1.13 -17.85
C ALA A 96 4.96 -0.08 -17.47
N PRO A 97 6.00 0.08 -16.63
CA PRO A 97 6.78 -1.05 -16.17
C PRO A 97 5.87 -1.96 -15.33
N VAL A 98 6.08 -3.27 -15.40
CA VAL A 98 5.43 -4.25 -14.52
C VAL A 98 6.50 -4.85 -13.62
N PRO A 99 6.22 -5.11 -12.33
CA PRO A 99 7.20 -5.75 -11.45
C PRO A 99 7.77 -7.02 -12.09
N GLY A 100 9.10 -7.05 -12.26
CA GLY A 100 9.84 -8.25 -12.67
C GLY A 100 9.99 -8.49 -14.17
N GLU A 101 9.53 -7.63 -15.07
CA GLU A 101 9.55 -7.89 -16.52
C GLU A 101 10.41 -6.91 -17.34
N GLY A 102 11.03 -7.45 -18.40
CA GLY A 102 11.62 -6.69 -19.52
C GLY A 102 10.75 -6.68 -20.78
N GLU A 103 9.49 -7.14 -20.71
CA GLU A 103 8.53 -7.08 -21.83
C GLU A 103 7.44 -6.00 -21.65
N ASP A 104 7.10 -5.38 -22.77
CA ASP A 104 6.12 -4.31 -22.94
C ASP A 104 4.67 -4.86 -22.89
N THR A 105 3.88 -4.48 -21.88
CA THR A 105 2.48 -4.93 -21.74
C THR A 105 1.53 -4.32 -22.77
N GLY A 106 1.99 -3.37 -23.57
CA GLY A 106 1.15 -2.56 -24.43
C GLY A 106 0.35 -1.47 -23.67
N LEU A 107 0.43 -1.44 -22.34
CA LEU A 107 -0.17 -0.38 -21.53
C LEU A 107 0.79 0.81 -21.45
N SER A 108 0.23 2.00 -21.65
CA SER A 108 0.93 3.27 -21.39
C SER A 108 0.76 3.69 -19.94
N VAL A 109 1.64 4.58 -19.47
CA VAL A 109 1.45 5.24 -18.17
C VAL A 109 0.10 5.97 -18.13
N LEU A 110 -0.30 6.63 -19.23
CA LEU A 110 -1.61 7.26 -19.34
C LEU A 110 -2.77 6.28 -19.18
N ASP A 111 -2.67 5.04 -19.67
CA ASP A 111 -3.72 4.03 -19.50
C ASP A 111 -3.90 3.69 -18.02
N LEU A 112 -2.80 3.58 -17.28
CA LEU A 112 -2.86 3.37 -15.84
C LEU A 112 -3.44 4.59 -15.11
N THR A 113 -3.03 5.81 -15.49
CA THR A 113 -3.57 7.06 -14.93
C THR A 113 -5.07 7.19 -15.17
N LYS A 114 -5.56 6.82 -16.36
CA LYS A 114 -7.00 6.77 -16.66
C LYS A 114 -7.73 5.78 -15.77
N HIS A 115 -7.15 4.59 -15.57
CA HIS A 115 -7.74 3.57 -14.70
C HIS A 115 -7.84 4.06 -13.25
N ALA A 116 -6.77 4.67 -12.72
CA ALA A 116 -6.77 5.31 -11.42
C ALA A 116 -7.86 6.39 -11.30
N ALA A 117 -7.98 7.26 -12.31
CA ALA A 117 -9.02 8.29 -12.32
C ALA A 117 -10.45 7.71 -12.38
N PHE A 118 -10.67 6.58 -13.07
CA PHE A 118 -11.95 5.88 -12.99
C PHE A 118 -12.25 5.35 -11.59
N THR A 119 -11.25 4.83 -10.87
CA THR A 119 -11.42 4.38 -9.48
C THR A 119 -11.89 5.52 -8.57
N ILE A 120 -11.36 6.73 -8.74
CA ILE A 120 -11.86 7.92 -8.00
C ILE A 120 -13.33 8.18 -8.35
N ILE A 121 -13.68 8.22 -9.63
CA ILE A 121 -15.06 8.50 -10.08
C ILE A 121 -16.04 7.49 -9.49
N GLU A 122 -15.68 6.20 -9.40
CA GLU A 122 -16.54 5.19 -8.79
C GLU A 122 -16.67 5.34 -7.27
N SER A 123 -15.64 5.85 -6.61
CA SER A 123 -15.64 6.02 -5.15
C SER A 123 -16.36 7.27 -4.65
N MET A 124 -16.61 8.25 -5.53
CA MET A 124 -17.26 9.52 -5.20
C MET A 124 -18.79 9.39 -5.22
N ASP A 125 -19.51 10.26 -4.51
CA ASP A 125 -20.96 10.38 -4.56
C ASP A 125 -21.40 11.82 -4.88
N GLU A 126 -22.71 12.10 -4.82
CA GLU A 126 -23.26 13.43 -5.14
C GLU A 126 -22.83 14.55 -4.18
N ARG A 127 -22.30 14.21 -2.99
CA ARG A 127 -21.75 15.18 -2.04
C ARG A 127 -20.34 15.61 -2.44
N ASP A 128 -19.62 14.79 -3.20
CA ASP A 128 -18.29 15.09 -3.71
C ASP A 128 -18.34 15.87 -5.03
N ARG A 129 -17.29 16.66 -5.30
CA ARG A 129 -17.12 17.33 -6.61
C ARG A 129 -15.81 16.96 -7.26
N LEU A 130 -15.84 16.78 -8.58
CA LEU A 130 -14.67 16.46 -9.39
C LEU A 130 -14.44 17.52 -10.47
N GLY A 131 -13.26 18.12 -10.46
CA GLY A 131 -12.71 18.89 -11.57
C GLY A 131 -11.63 18.09 -12.29
N ILE A 132 -11.48 18.32 -13.59
CA ILE A 132 -10.44 17.65 -14.38
C ILE A 132 -9.73 18.68 -15.27
N VAL A 133 -8.42 18.77 -15.08
CA VAL A 133 -7.50 19.58 -15.85
C VAL A 133 -6.48 18.66 -16.48
N THR A 134 -6.18 18.89 -17.75
CA THR A 134 -5.14 18.16 -18.48
C THR A 134 -4.07 19.13 -18.92
N PHE A 135 -2.81 18.72 -18.88
CA PHE A 135 -1.72 19.56 -19.36
C PHE A 135 -0.76 18.78 -20.25
N GLU A 136 -0.30 19.48 -21.29
CA GLU A 136 0.82 19.11 -22.15
C GLU A 136 1.71 20.35 -22.30
N THR A 137 1.88 20.89 -23.51
CA THR A 137 2.44 22.22 -23.75
C THR A 137 1.53 23.32 -23.18
N GLU A 138 0.22 23.15 -23.35
CA GLU A 138 -0.83 24.01 -22.80
C GLU A 138 -1.65 23.26 -21.75
N SER A 139 -2.28 24.00 -20.84
CA SER A 139 -3.24 23.47 -19.88
C SER A 139 -4.66 23.68 -20.39
N ARG A 140 -5.55 22.71 -20.14
CA ARG A 140 -6.96 22.75 -20.52
C ARG A 140 -7.83 22.21 -19.39
N VAL A 141 -8.86 22.96 -19.03
CA VAL A 141 -9.93 22.50 -18.14
C VAL A 141 -10.93 21.69 -18.97
N ILE A 142 -10.95 20.37 -18.79
CA ILE A 142 -11.92 19.50 -19.49
C ILE A 142 -13.22 19.32 -18.70
N GLN A 143 -13.18 19.59 -17.39
CA GLN A 143 -14.33 19.55 -16.50
C GLN A 143 -14.13 20.56 -15.37
N ALA A 144 -15.08 21.47 -15.18
CA ALA A 144 -15.14 22.33 -14.01
C ALA A 144 -15.49 21.50 -12.75
N LEU A 145 -15.37 22.10 -11.57
CA LEU A 145 -15.66 21.40 -10.31
C LEU A 145 -17.17 21.14 -10.17
N GLU A 146 -17.62 19.92 -10.51
CA GLU A 146 -19.03 19.54 -10.60
C GLU A 146 -19.39 18.41 -9.61
N PRO A 147 -20.59 18.37 -9.01
CA PRO A 147 -21.04 17.26 -8.16
C PRO A 147 -21.07 15.92 -8.90
N MET A 148 -20.64 14.83 -8.26
CA MET A 148 -20.54 13.50 -8.88
C MET A 148 -21.85 12.71 -8.87
N THR A 149 -22.89 13.30 -9.48
CA THR A 149 -24.13 12.60 -9.86
C THR A 149 -23.85 11.53 -10.93
N ASP A 150 -24.74 10.54 -11.10
CA ASP A 150 -24.54 9.47 -12.09
C ASP A 150 -24.32 10.01 -13.52
N GLY A 151 -25.05 11.06 -13.89
CA GLY A 151 -24.87 11.74 -15.17
C GLY A 151 -23.50 12.41 -15.32
N ASN A 152 -23.04 13.11 -14.28
CA ASN A 152 -21.72 13.77 -14.31
C ASN A 152 -20.57 12.75 -14.26
N LYS A 153 -20.73 11.65 -13.52
CA LYS A 153 -19.79 10.52 -13.53
C LYS A 153 -19.67 9.92 -14.93
N GLU A 154 -20.78 9.71 -15.64
CA GLU A 154 -20.74 9.19 -17.01
C GLU A 154 -20.02 10.14 -17.97
N GLN A 155 -20.25 11.45 -17.85
CA GLN A 155 -19.54 12.47 -18.63
C GLN A 155 -18.03 12.49 -18.32
N ALA A 156 -17.66 12.47 -17.04
CA ALA A 156 -16.27 12.42 -16.61
C ALA A 156 -15.56 11.19 -17.19
N ARG A 157 -16.20 10.01 -17.13
CA ARG A 157 -15.67 8.78 -17.75
C ARG A 157 -15.44 8.94 -19.25
N LYS A 158 -16.40 9.53 -19.98
CA LYS A 158 -16.26 9.78 -21.43
C LYS A 158 -15.08 10.71 -21.74
N ARG A 159 -14.92 11.79 -20.98
CA ARG A 159 -13.82 12.76 -21.14
C ARG A 159 -12.45 12.12 -20.88
N ILE A 160 -12.31 11.36 -19.80
CA ILE A 160 -11.05 10.65 -19.46
C ILE A 160 -10.69 9.58 -20.49
N ARG A 161 -11.67 8.82 -21.00
CA ARG A 161 -11.43 7.81 -22.06
C ARG A 161 -10.85 8.44 -23.33
N ALA A 162 -11.26 9.67 -23.65
CA ALA A 162 -10.86 10.37 -24.87
C ALA A 162 -9.42 10.95 -24.82
N LEU A 163 -8.76 10.98 -23.65
CA LEU A 163 -7.43 11.55 -23.52
C LEU A 163 -6.39 10.80 -24.36
N LYS A 164 -5.47 11.55 -24.97
CA LYS A 164 -4.38 11.00 -25.79
C LYS A 164 -3.07 11.72 -25.45
N PRO A 165 -1.92 11.02 -25.46
CA PRO A 165 -0.64 11.63 -25.15
C PRO A 165 -0.16 12.50 -26.31
N MET A 166 0.17 13.78 -26.05
CA MET A 166 0.65 14.78 -27.00
C MET A 166 1.54 15.83 -26.31
N GLY A 167 2.43 16.49 -27.05
CA GLY A 167 3.12 17.71 -26.59
C GLY A 167 4.21 17.53 -25.51
N SER A 168 4.59 18.67 -24.90
CA SER A 168 5.60 18.80 -23.83
C SER A 168 4.97 18.76 -22.43
N THR A 169 5.73 19.05 -21.37
CA THR A 169 5.27 18.93 -19.97
C THR A 169 5.28 20.28 -19.25
N ASN A 170 4.15 20.98 -19.24
CA ASN A 170 3.94 22.28 -18.58
C ASN A 170 3.18 22.13 -17.25
N LEU A 171 3.87 21.57 -16.25
CA LEU A 171 3.31 21.31 -14.92
C LEU A 171 2.77 22.58 -14.24
N TRP A 172 3.50 23.69 -14.36
CA TRP A 172 3.13 24.95 -13.71
C TRP A 172 1.75 25.47 -14.18
N HIS A 173 1.51 25.45 -15.50
CA HIS A 173 0.24 25.91 -16.04
C HIS A 173 -0.92 24.99 -15.62
N GLY A 174 -0.72 23.67 -15.66
CA GLY A 174 -1.71 22.70 -15.20
C GLY A 174 -2.10 22.90 -13.73
N MET A 175 -1.11 23.14 -12.86
CA MET A 175 -1.35 23.45 -11.45
C MET A 175 -2.12 24.76 -11.27
N LEU A 176 -1.74 25.82 -11.98
CA LEU A 176 -2.42 27.12 -11.88
C LEU A 176 -3.88 27.03 -12.27
N ASP A 177 -4.20 26.33 -13.35
CA ASP A 177 -5.60 26.15 -13.76
C ASP A 177 -6.37 25.27 -12.78
N GLY A 178 -5.73 24.24 -12.22
CA GLY A 178 -6.32 23.44 -11.13
C GLY A 178 -6.65 24.30 -9.89
N ILE A 179 -5.75 25.19 -9.49
CA ILE A 179 -5.97 26.13 -8.37
C ILE A 179 -7.12 27.10 -8.68
N LYS A 180 -7.21 27.61 -9.92
CA LYS A 180 -8.27 28.54 -10.32
C LYS A 180 -9.67 27.94 -10.21
N LEU A 181 -9.83 26.62 -10.31
CA LEU A 181 -11.14 25.96 -10.16
C LEU A 181 -11.74 26.13 -8.77
N PHE A 182 -10.94 26.43 -7.75
CA PHE A 182 -11.42 26.64 -6.38
C PHE A 182 -11.78 28.11 -6.06
N LYS A 183 -11.45 29.07 -6.93
CA LYS A 183 -11.58 30.51 -6.64
C LYS A 183 -13.00 31.04 -6.43
N ASN A 184 -14.03 30.27 -6.76
CA ASN A 184 -15.43 30.68 -6.63
C ASN A 184 -16.15 30.02 -5.44
N GLU A 185 -15.43 29.30 -4.57
CA GLU A 185 -16.01 28.27 -3.68
C GLU A 185 -15.47 28.35 -2.24
N GLU A 186 -15.34 29.56 -1.69
CA GLU A 186 -14.67 29.82 -0.40
C GLU A 186 -15.37 29.22 0.85
N ASP A 187 -16.62 28.75 0.73
CA ASP A 187 -17.44 28.25 1.86
C ASP A 187 -17.88 26.77 1.71
N SER A 188 -17.08 25.95 1.04
CA SER A 188 -17.32 24.50 0.94
C SER A 188 -16.86 23.80 2.22
N ALA A 189 -17.78 23.17 2.98
CA ALA A 189 -17.43 22.31 4.12
C ALA A 189 -16.75 20.98 3.71
N ARG A 190 -16.32 20.86 2.45
CA ARG A 190 -15.67 19.71 1.84
C ARG A 190 -14.15 19.87 1.89
N VAL A 191 -13.45 18.75 1.87
CA VAL A 191 -11.98 18.75 1.90
C VAL A 191 -11.42 19.04 0.50
N PRO A 192 -10.71 20.17 0.27
CA PRO A 192 -10.21 20.54 -1.05
C PRO A 192 -8.84 19.90 -1.33
N ALA A 193 -8.72 19.19 -2.46
CA ALA A 193 -7.49 18.53 -2.87
C ALA A 193 -7.23 18.62 -4.38
N ILE A 194 -5.97 18.89 -4.75
CA ILE A 194 -5.47 18.78 -6.12
C ILE A 194 -4.61 17.52 -6.20
N MET A 195 -4.85 16.67 -7.19
CA MET A 195 -4.05 15.47 -7.45
C MET A 195 -3.33 15.61 -8.79
N VAL A 196 -2.01 15.86 -8.72
CA VAL A 196 -1.13 15.98 -9.88
C VAL A 196 -0.59 14.60 -10.25
N LEU A 197 -0.88 14.15 -11.47
CA LEU A 197 -0.51 12.84 -12.00
C LEU A 197 0.47 13.04 -13.16
N THR A 198 1.76 12.71 -12.97
CA THR A 198 2.82 13.00 -13.97
C THR A 198 3.90 11.93 -13.98
N ASP A 199 4.49 11.68 -15.16
CA ASP A 199 5.56 10.69 -15.36
C ASP A 199 6.92 11.31 -15.75
N GLY A 200 6.98 12.64 -15.84
CA GLY A 200 8.09 13.35 -16.46
C GLY A 200 8.70 14.46 -15.62
N GLU A 201 9.73 15.07 -16.19
CA GLU A 201 10.37 16.28 -15.67
C GLU A 201 9.76 17.51 -16.36
N PRO A 202 9.22 18.49 -15.61
CA PRO A 202 8.70 19.71 -16.20
C PRO A 202 9.77 20.41 -17.04
N ASN A 203 9.47 20.61 -18.32
CA ASN A 203 10.44 21.05 -19.33
C ASN A 203 9.95 22.25 -20.16
N HIS A 204 8.72 22.71 -19.96
CA HIS A 204 8.13 23.82 -20.68
C HIS A 204 7.57 24.89 -19.72
N MET A 205 7.90 26.16 -19.97
CA MET A 205 7.45 27.33 -19.19
C MET A 205 7.63 27.21 -17.66
N CYS A 206 8.70 26.55 -17.22
CA CYS A 206 9.05 26.51 -15.81
C CYS A 206 9.31 27.93 -15.25
N PRO A 207 8.80 28.28 -14.06
CA PRO A 207 9.07 29.58 -13.44
C PRO A 207 10.57 29.83 -13.31
N ALA A 208 11.05 30.99 -13.77
CA ALA A 208 12.48 31.33 -13.78
C ALA A 208 13.11 31.36 -12.37
N GLN A 209 12.32 31.74 -11.37
CA GLN A 209 12.71 31.76 -9.95
C GLN A 209 12.56 30.41 -9.24
N GLY A 210 12.08 29.37 -9.93
CA GLY A 210 11.69 28.09 -9.32
C GLY A 210 10.22 28.03 -8.89
N TYR A 211 9.71 26.81 -8.69
CA TYR A 211 8.31 26.57 -8.35
C TYR A 211 7.96 27.08 -6.95
N ILE A 212 8.74 26.72 -5.93
CA ILE A 212 8.46 27.08 -4.54
C ILE A 212 8.50 28.59 -4.30
N PRO A 213 9.51 29.36 -4.77
CA PRO A 213 9.54 30.80 -4.56
C PRO A 213 8.38 31.50 -5.27
N LYS A 214 7.94 30.97 -6.42
CA LYS A 214 6.75 31.47 -7.11
C LYS A 214 5.47 31.14 -6.34
N MET A 215 5.32 29.94 -5.80
CA MET A 215 4.16 29.58 -4.97
C MET A 215 4.08 30.42 -3.69
N ARG A 216 5.20 30.73 -3.05
CA ARG A 216 5.26 31.66 -1.91
C ARG A 216 4.80 33.07 -2.22
N SER A 217 4.95 33.51 -3.48
CA SER A 217 4.49 34.83 -3.93
C SER A 217 2.99 34.87 -4.27
N MET A 218 2.29 33.73 -4.23
CA MET A 218 0.87 33.62 -4.50
C MET A 218 0.06 33.77 -3.21
N ASP A 219 -1.25 34.04 -3.36
CA ASP A 219 -2.21 33.97 -2.26
C ASP A 219 -2.23 32.57 -1.63
N PRO A 220 -2.70 32.44 -0.37
CA PRO A 220 -2.85 31.15 0.29
C PRO A 220 -3.57 30.14 -0.61
N LEU A 221 -2.98 28.94 -0.73
CA LEU A 221 -3.52 27.92 -1.62
C LEU A 221 -4.89 27.45 -1.10
N PRO A 222 -5.91 27.33 -1.98
CA PRO A 222 -7.26 26.92 -1.57
C PRO A 222 -7.36 25.42 -1.31
N ALA A 223 -6.38 24.62 -1.76
CA ALA A 223 -6.41 23.16 -1.70
C ALA A 223 -5.01 22.58 -1.44
N THR A 224 -4.97 21.42 -0.78
CA THR A 224 -3.71 20.67 -0.61
C THR A 224 -3.33 19.99 -1.92
N ILE A 225 -2.05 20.03 -2.31
CA ILE A 225 -1.58 19.47 -3.58
C ILE A 225 -0.87 18.14 -3.31
N HIS A 226 -1.44 17.06 -3.81
CA HIS A 226 -0.86 15.72 -3.79
C HIS A 226 -0.20 15.44 -5.14
N THR A 227 1.04 14.96 -5.13
CA THR A 227 1.82 14.69 -6.34
C THR A 227 2.11 13.20 -6.47
N PHE A 228 1.79 12.64 -7.63
CA PHE A 228 2.00 11.23 -7.96
C PHE A 228 2.95 11.13 -9.14
N GLY A 229 4.14 10.58 -8.88
CA GLY A 229 5.18 10.38 -9.89
C GLY A 229 5.16 8.95 -10.42
N PHE A 230 4.98 8.78 -11.73
CA PHE A 230 4.98 7.47 -12.41
C PHE A 230 6.34 7.15 -13.05
N GLY A 231 6.79 5.90 -12.94
CA GLY A 231 8.01 5.43 -13.60
C GLY A 231 9.29 5.94 -12.93
N TYR A 232 10.42 5.96 -13.63
CA TYR A 232 11.74 6.24 -13.04
C TYR A 232 12.40 7.55 -13.54
N SER A 233 11.73 8.27 -14.44
CA SER A 233 12.24 9.50 -15.07
C SER A 233 11.52 10.73 -14.51
N LEU A 234 11.67 10.93 -13.20
CA LEU A 234 10.90 11.92 -12.43
C LEU A 234 11.80 12.93 -11.72
N ARG A 235 11.36 14.19 -11.70
CA ARG A 235 11.91 15.21 -10.81
C ARG A 235 11.28 15.11 -9.42
N SER A 236 11.47 13.98 -8.73
CA SER A 236 10.81 13.67 -7.44
C SER A 236 11.07 14.70 -6.34
N GLY A 237 12.24 15.33 -6.36
CA GLY A 237 12.57 16.41 -5.45
C GLY A 237 11.59 17.59 -5.57
N LEU A 238 11.31 18.02 -6.81
CA LEU A 238 10.31 19.05 -7.10
C LEU A 238 8.90 18.62 -6.67
N LEU A 239 8.47 17.41 -7.04
CA LEU A 239 7.13 16.91 -6.70
C LEU A 239 6.94 16.81 -5.18
N LYS A 240 7.95 16.35 -4.44
CA LYS A 240 7.97 16.34 -2.98
C LYS A 240 7.89 17.75 -2.40
N SER A 241 8.62 18.70 -2.98
CA SER A 241 8.67 20.08 -2.49
C SER A 241 7.32 20.79 -2.66
N ILE A 242 6.67 20.62 -3.83
CA ILE A 242 5.33 21.16 -4.11
C ILE A 242 4.29 20.57 -3.15
N ALA A 243 4.32 19.26 -2.97
CA ALA A 243 3.39 18.58 -2.08
C ALA A 243 3.60 19.03 -0.62
N GLU A 244 4.85 19.14 -0.18
CA GLU A 244 5.13 19.58 1.19
C GLU A 244 4.70 21.03 1.46
N PHE A 245 5.03 21.95 0.54
CA PHE A 245 4.66 23.36 0.63
C PHE A 245 3.14 23.56 0.77
N SER A 246 2.35 22.79 0.02
CA SER A 246 0.89 22.87 0.06
C SER A 246 0.24 22.05 1.19
N GLY A 247 1.03 21.37 2.03
CA GLY A 247 0.49 20.49 3.08
C GLY A 247 -0.01 19.12 2.58
N GLY A 248 0.20 18.77 1.31
CA GLY A 248 -0.15 17.50 0.70
C GLY A 248 0.95 16.43 0.76
N ASN A 249 0.79 15.39 -0.07
CA ASN A 249 1.63 14.19 -0.07
C ASN A 249 2.26 13.91 -1.42
N TYR A 250 3.53 13.50 -1.41
CA TYR A 250 4.20 12.94 -2.59
C TYR A 250 4.19 11.41 -2.52
N ALA A 251 3.83 10.79 -3.64
CA ALA A 251 3.72 9.36 -3.82
C ALA A 251 4.49 8.90 -5.06
N PHE A 252 5.33 7.88 -4.88
CA PHE A 252 6.10 7.27 -5.96
C PHE A 252 5.44 5.98 -6.44
N ILE A 253 5.20 5.87 -7.75
CA ILE A 253 4.55 4.72 -8.39
C ILE A 253 5.52 4.12 -9.41
N PRO A 254 6.31 3.09 -9.03
CA PRO A 254 7.34 2.52 -9.91
C PRO A 254 6.74 1.75 -11.10
N ASP A 255 5.57 1.15 -10.91
CA ASP A 255 5.00 0.17 -11.84
C ASP A 255 3.48 0.05 -11.71
N ALA A 256 2.88 -0.68 -12.66
CA ALA A 256 1.44 -0.93 -12.75
C ALA A 256 0.87 -1.69 -11.54
N GLY A 257 1.67 -2.46 -10.81
CA GLY A 257 1.21 -3.19 -9.61
C GLY A 257 1.04 -2.27 -8.41
N MET A 258 1.86 -1.22 -8.32
CA MET A 258 1.82 -0.25 -7.23
C MET A 258 0.80 0.88 -7.44
N ILE A 259 0.25 1.06 -8.65
CA ILE A 259 -0.69 2.17 -8.90
C ILE A 259 -1.97 2.04 -8.09
N GLY A 260 -2.58 0.85 -8.07
CA GLY A 260 -3.83 0.63 -7.34
C GLY A 260 -3.61 0.85 -5.85
N THR A 261 -2.51 0.35 -5.31
CA THR A 261 -2.22 0.43 -3.88
C THR A 261 -2.00 1.86 -3.43
N VAL A 262 -1.11 2.60 -4.09
CA VAL A 262 -0.73 3.96 -3.69
C VAL A 262 -1.90 4.93 -3.88
N PHE A 263 -2.66 4.79 -4.97
CA PHE A 263 -3.76 5.70 -5.26
C PHE A 263 -4.98 5.46 -4.36
N VAL A 264 -5.36 4.19 -4.15
CA VAL A 264 -6.44 3.81 -3.22
C VAL A 264 -6.15 4.38 -1.83
N HIS A 265 -4.92 4.25 -1.33
CA HIS A 265 -4.54 4.81 -0.04
C HIS A 265 -4.61 6.33 0.01
N ALA A 266 -4.15 7.02 -1.03
CA ALA A 266 -4.19 8.47 -1.05
C ALA A 266 -5.63 8.99 -1.02
N VAL A 267 -6.54 8.39 -1.79
CA VAL A 267 -7.95 8.77 -1.79
C VAL A 267 -8.63 8.36 -0.49
N ALA A 268 -8.33 7.18 0.06
CA ALA A 268 -8.86 6.75 1.36
C ALA A 268 -8.43 7.67 2.51
N ASN A 269 -7.19 8.15 2.52
CA ASN A 269 -6.72 9.14 3.49
C ASN A 269 -7.44 10.49 3.32
N LEU A 270 -7.73 10.91 2.08
CA LEU A 270 -8.49 12.13 1.83
C LEU A 270 -9.93 11.99 2.33
N GLN A 271 -10.61 10.91 1.95
CA GLN A 271 -11.99 10.55 2.32
C GLN A 271 -12.20 10.24 3.80
N SER A 272 -11.12 10.13 4.59
CA SER A 272 -11.16 9.93 6.04
C SER A 272 -10.58 11.11 6.83
N THR A 273 -10.46 12.28 6.21
CA THR A 273 -9.94 13.50 6.85
C THR A 273 -10.89 14.00 7.94
N PHE A 274 -10.39 14.12 9.17
CA PHE A 274 -11.08 14.73 10.30
C PHE A 274 -10.91 16.24 10.31
N ALA A 275 -9.68 16.72 10.10
CA ALA A 275 -9.35 18.13 10.20
C ALA A 275 -8.42 18.59 9.08
N THR A 276 -8.65 19.80 8.58
CA THR A 276 -7.85 20.49 7.57
C THR A 276 -7.10 21.67 8.19
N LYS A 277 -6.03 22.11 7.52
CA LYS A 277 -5.19 23.25 7.94
C LYS A 277 -4.70 23.14 9.40
N ALA A 278 -4.45 21.93 9.89
CA ALA A 278 -4.01 21.75 11.26
C ALA A 278 -2.58 22.32 11.45
N SER A 279 -2.39 23.11 12.49
CA SER A 279 -1.12 23.74 12.85
C SER A 279 -0.90 23.66 14.36
N LEU A 280 0.29 23.21 14.75
CA LEU A 280 0.71 23.12 16.14
C LEU A 280 1.60 24.31 16.50
N GLU A 281 1.15 25.12 17.45
CA GLU A 281 1.92 26.20 18.06
C GLU A 281 2.48 25.71 19.41
N ILE A 282 3.79 25.89 19.62
CA ILE A 282 4.46 25.59 20.88
C ILE A 282 5.06 26.88 21.42
N ARG A 283 4.58 27.31 22.58
CA ARG A 283 5.08 28.47 23.31
C ARG A 283 5.95 27.99 24.47
N TYR A 284 7.13 28.57 24.62
CA TYR A 284 8.10 28.18 25.64
C TYR A 284 8.97 29.36 26.07
N ALA A 285 9.66 29.22 27.21
CA ALA A 285 10.53 30.27 27.73
C ALA A 285 11.79 30.47 26.87
N SER A 286 12.28 31.70 26.75
CA SER A 286 13.39 32.06 25.85
C SER A 286 14.77 31.48 26.22
N ASN A 287 14.90 30.88 27.39
CA ASN A 287 16.09 30.14 27.85
C ASN A 287 16.11 28.68 27.38
N LEU A 288 15.04 28.20 26.73
CA LEU A 288 14.96 26.90 26.10
C LEU A 288 15.03 27.07 24.59
N GLU A 289 15.69 26.12 23.92
CA GLU A 289 15.69 26.00 22.46
C GLU A 289 15.00 24.67 22.11
N ILE A 290 13.92 24.74 21.33
CA ILE A 290 13.19 23.56 20.86
C ILE A 290 13.46 23.38 19.37
N GLU A 291 14.00 22.21 19.00
CA GLU A 291 14.33 21.88 17.61
C GLU A 291 13.43 20.78 17.05
N GLN A 292 12.99 20.97 15.81
CA GLN A 292 12.32 19.94 15.02
C GLN A 292 13.33 18.87 14.58
N THR A 293 13.00 17.59 14.80
CA THR A 293 13.94 16.47 14.59
C THR A 293 13.75 15.71 13.28
N LEU A 294 12.69 16.00 12.51
CA LEU A 294 12.33 15.27 11.29
C LEU A 294 13.11 15.73 10.03
N GLY A 295 14.12 16.59 10.21
CA GLY A 295 14.98 17.13 9.16
C GLY A 295 14.63 18.55 8.73
N ASP A 296 15.10 18.95 7.55
CA ASP A 296 14.71 20.21 6.92
C ASP A 296 13.45 20.01 6.06
N ALA A 297 12.55 20.97 6.13
CA ALA A 297 11.29 21.01 5.39
C ALA A 297 11.22 22.31 4.58
N VAL A 298 10.49 22.29 3.46
CA VAL A 298 10.35 23.45 2.57
C VAL A 298 9.92 24.70 3.36
N ASP A 299 8.92 24.57 4.23
CA ASP A 299 8.40 25.65 5.07
C ASP A 299 8.71 25.46 6.55
N LYS A 300 9.92 24.97 6.85
CA LYS A 300 10.40 24.92 8.24
C LYS A 300 10.49 26.33 8.79
N GLN A 301 9.62 26.65 9.74
CA GLN A 301 9.61 27.93 10.44
C GLN A 301 10.60 27.89 11.60
N SER A 302 11.44 28.92 11.70
CA SER A 302 12.27 29.16 12.88
C SER A 302 11.39 29.67 14.03
N ALA A 303 11.81 29.39 15.26
CA ALA A 303 11.15 29.96 16.41
C ALA A 303 11.23 31.48 16.39
N VAL A 304 10.11 32.14 16.72
CA VAL A 304 9.95 33.59 16.71
C VAL A 304 9.79 34.09 18.15
N ASP A 305 10.30 35.28 18.46
CA ASP A 305 10.07 35.92 19.75
C ASP A 305 8.58 36.33 19.86
N ALA A 306 7.86 35.73 20.80
CA ALA A 306 6.45 35.99 21.06
C ALA A 306 6.23 37.16 22.03
N GLY A 307 7.32 37.82 22.44
CA GLY A 307 7.35 38.86 23.46
C GLY A 307 7.27 38.29 24.88
N LYS A 308 7.52 39.15 25.87
CA LYS A 308 7.47 38.80 27.32
C LYS A 308 8.39 37.64 27.73
N GLY A 309 9.52 37.45 27.04
CA GLY A 309 10.49 36.38 27.35
C GLY A 309 10.04 34.99 26.90
N GLN A 310 9.11 34.91 25.93
CA GLN A 310 8.64 33.66 25.35
C GLN A 310 9.04 33.55 23.87
N MET A 311 9.36 32.32 23.46
CA MET A 311 9.55 31.94 22.07
C MET A 311 8.33 31.14 21.60
N GLN A 312 8.05 31.21 20.31
CA GLN A 312 6.97 30.49 19.66
C GLN A 312 7.50 29.71 18.46
N LEU A 313 7.21 28.41 18.41
CA LEU A 313 7.50 27.52 17.29
C LEU A 313 6.18 27.03 16.69
N THR A 314 5.97 27.28 15.40
CA THR A 314 4.79 26.83 14.67
C THR A 314 5.16 25.70 13.71
N ILE A 315 4.43 24.58 13.79
CA ILE A 315 4.65 23.38 12.99
C ILE A 315 3.37 23.08 12.19
N PRO A 316 3.38 23.24 10.85
CA PRO A 316 2.24 22.90 10.02
C PRO A 316 2.07 21.38 9.93
N LEU A 317 0.87 20.88 10.24
CA LEU A 317 0.55 19.45 10.21
C LEU A 317 -0.25 19.04 8.98
N GLY A 318 -0.98 20.00 8.39
CA GLY A 318 -1.84 19.79 7.23
C GLY A 318 -3.11 19.02 7.61
N ASN A 319 -3.47 18.01 6.82
CA ASN A 319 -4.69 17.22 7.07
C ASN A 319 -4.43 16.10 8.10
N ILE A 320 -5.38 15.93 9.02
CA ILE A 320 -5.39 14.87 10.05
C ILE A 320 -6.59 13.97 9.79
N GLN A 321 -6.40 12.65 9.80
CA GLN A 321 -7.43 11.65 9.51
C GLN A 321 -8.07 11.07 10.78
N TYR A 322 -9.33 10.66 10.70
CA TYR A 322 -9.99 9.92 11.77
C TYR A 322 -9.19 8.67 12.15
N GLY A 323 -8.96 8.46 13.44
CA GLY A 323 -8.26 7.29 13.97
C GLY A 323 -6.77 7.17 13.59
N GLN A 324 -6.15 8.20 13.01
CA GLN A 324 -4.72 8.22 12.68
C GLN A 324 -4.00 9.28 13.52
N SER A 325 -3.10 8.86 14.42
CA SER A 325 -2.38 9.81 15.28
C SER A 325 -1.37 10.65 14.49
N ARG A 326 -1.11 11.88 14.97
CA ARG A 326 -0.03 12.73 14.49
C ARG A 326 0.89 13.11 15.64
N ASP A 327 1.96 12.35 15.80
CA ASP A 327 2.87 12.48 16.93
C ASP A 327 4.19 13.09 16.47
N ILE A 328 4.73 14.00 17.27
CA ILE A 328 5.90 14.81 16.92
C ILE A 328 6.95 14.64 17.99
N TRP A 329 8.15 14.28 17.57
CA TRP A 329 9.34 14.22 18.43
C TRP A 329 10.15 15.50 18.27
N LEU A 330 10.37 16.22 19.37
CA LEU A 330 11.12 17.47 19.41
C LEU A 330 12.29 17.33 20.37
N ARG A 331 13.41 17.96 20.03
CA ARG A 331 14.59 17.99 20.89
C ARG A 331 14.60 19.29 21.69
N LEU A 332 14.84 19.17 22.98
CA LEU A 332 15.06 20.29 23.89
C LEU A 332 16.57 20.52 24.03
N LYS A 333 17.01 21.75 23.87
CA LYS A 333 18.35 22.22 24.17
C LYS A 333 18.22 23.31 25.22
N GLY A 334 18.78 23.08 26.40
CA GLY A 334 18.80 24.06 27.49
C GLY A 334 20.22 24.54 27.77
N THR A 335 20.38 25.84 28.00
CA THR A 335 21.59 26.42 28.57
C THR A 335 21.40 26.68 30.06
N THR A 336 21.37 25.65 30.91
CA THR A 336 21.84 25.81 32.31
C THR A 336 21.95 24.49 33.06
N LYS A 337 23.07 24.38 33.77
CA LYS A 337 23.28 23.50 34.91
C LYS A 337 22.35 23.94 36.06
N ASP A 338 21.07 23.60 36.00
CA ASP A 338 20.29 23.33 37.21
C ASP A 338 19.05 22.53 36.83
N LYS A 339 18.93 21.37 37.48
CA LYS A 339 17.84 20.43 37.34
C LYS A 339 16.58 21.10 37.89
N GLN A 340 15.76 21.70 37.03
CA GLN A 340 14.29 21.80 37.17
C GLN A 340 13.69 22.47 35.91
N ILE A 341 13.50 21.68 34.84
CA ILE A 341 12.62 22.04 33.71
C ILE A 341 11.14 22.14 34.17
N SER A 342 10.85 21.78 35.43
CA SER A 342 9.51 21.77 36.02
C SER A 342 8.83 23.15 36.10
N ASP A 343 9.57 24.26 36.03
CA ASP A 343 9.01 25.61 36.10
C ASP A 343 8.95 26.33 34.74
N CYS A 344 9.44 25.71 33.65
CA CYS A 344 9.28 26.27 32.31
C CYS A 344 7.93 25.85 31.73
N ALA A 345 6.97 26.76 31.72
CA ALA A 345 5.67 26.55 31.08
C ALA A 345 5.86 26.36 29.56
N ILE A 346 5.87 25.11 29.10
CA ILE A 346 5.71 24.76 27.70
C ILE A 346 4.21 24.56 27.46
N GLU A 347 3.65 25.32 26.52
CA GLU A 347 2.26 25.24 26.12
C GLU A 347 2.18 24.82 24.65
N ALA A 348 1.38 23.81 24.37
CA ALA A 348 1.11 23.33 23.02
C ALA A 348 -0.34 23.64 22.65
N THR A 349 -0.55 24.34 21.54
CA THR A 349 -1.86 24.74 21.03
C THR A 349 -2.03 24.22 19.61
N LEU A 350 -3.04 23.39 19.40
CA LEU A 350 -3.46 22.88 18.11
C LEU A 350 -4.62 23.71 17.56
N THR A 351 -4.40 24.31 16.41
CA THR A 351 -5.41 25.03 15.62
C THR A 351 -5.78 24.19 14.41
N PHE A 352 -7.07 24.06 14.09
CA PHE A 352 -7.52 23.29 12.92
C PHE A 352 -8.94 23.67 12.49
N GLU A 353 -9.29 23.38 11.24
CA GLU A 353 -10.66 23.44 10.73
C GLU A 353 -11.20 22.01 10.69
N GLU A 354 -12.34 21.74 11.34
CA GLU A 354 -12.94 20.40 11.32
C GLU A 354 -13.66 20.17 9.99
N ALA A 355 -13.44 19.02 9.36
CA ALA A 355 -14.18 18.66 8.15
C ALA A 355 -15.70 18.67 8.45
N GLU A 356 -16.52 19.15 7.51
CA GLU A 356 -17.96 19.37 7.68
C GLU A 356 -18.40 20.51 8.63
N LYS A 357 -17.46 21.24 9.27
CA LYS A 357 -17.76 22.44 10.06
C LYS A 357 -16.85 23.61 9.69
N SER A 358 -17.41 24.70 9.18
CA SER A 358 -16.65 25.87 8.72
C SER A 358 -16.06 26.76 9.83
N VAL A 359 -16.01 26.29 11.09
CA VAL A 359 -15.50 27.10 12.22
C VAL A 359 -14.15 26.54 12.69
N PRO A 360 -13.09 27.38 12.79
CA PRO A 360 -11.81 26.95 13.31
C PRO A 360 -11.95 26.54 14.79
N ASN A 361 -11.50 25.35 15.11
CA ASN A 361 -11.45 24.81 16.46
C ASN A 361 -10.05 24.99 17.05
N LEU A 362 -10.00 25.17 18.37
CA LEU A 362 -8.78 25.31 19.14
C LEU A 362 -8.74 24.24 20.23
N SER A 363 -7.61 23.55 20.34
CA SER A 363 -7.30 22.67 21.47
C SER A 363 -5.94 23.04 22.03
N SER A 364 -5.83 23.23 23.35
CA SER A 364 -4.58 23.65 24.00
C SER A 364 -4.29 22.79 25.22
N VAL A 365 -3.03 22.44 25.42
CA VAL A 365 -2.55 21.69 26.58
C VAL A 365 -1.25 22.30 27.10
N ARG A 366 -1.07 22.32 28.42
CA ARG A 366 0.18 22.75 29.07
C ARG A 366 0.90 21.57 29.68
N LEU A 367 2.23 21.64 29.69
CA LEU A 367 3.04 20.66 30.38
C LEU A 367 2.72 20.72 31.89
N GLY A 368 2.18 19.63 32.44
CA GLY A 368 1.79 19.52 33.85
C GLY A 368 0.28 19.67 34.13
N ASP A 369 -0.51 20.16 33.16
CA ASP A 369 -1.96 20.21 33.29
C ASP A 369 -2.55 18.80 33.18
N SER A 370 -2.97 18.24 34.31
CA SER A 370 -3.62 16.93 34.42
C SER A 370 -5.13 17.04 34.13
N THR A 371 -5.51 17.75 33.06
CA THR A 371 -6.89 18.18 32.81
C THR A 371 -7.65 17.31 31.80
N THR A 372 -7.51 15.98 31.85
CA THR A 372 -8.57 15.04 31.43
C THR A 372 -8.24 13.63 31.98
N GLY A 373 -9.26 12.90 32.44
CA GLY A 373 -9.10 11.64 33.17
C GLY A 373 -8.20 10.60 32.47
N ALA A 374 -7.38 9.92 33.28
CA ALA A 374 -6.54 8.79 32.90
C ALA A 374 -5.84 8.93 31.54
N VAL A 375 -4.98 9.96 31.40
CA VAL A 375 -4.02 10.02 30.29
C VAL A 375 -3.22 8.72 30.32
N ALA A 376 -3.39 7.86 29.31
CA ALA A 376 -2.55 6.69 29.14
C ALA A 376 -1.11 7.19 29.00
N ALA A 377 -0.28 6.97 30.02
CA ALA A 377 1.13 7.36 30.01
C ALA A 377 1.79 6.82 28.74
N LEU A 378 2.57 7.67 28.05
CA LEU A 378 3.36 7.26 26.89
C LEU A 378 4.22 6.05 27.32
N SER A 379 4.04 4.91 26.64
CA SER A 379 4.80 3.71 27.01
C SER A 379 6.28 3.90 26.66
N ALA A 380 7.17 3.22 27.39
CA ALA A 380 8.60 3.30 27.11
C ALA A 380 8.92 2.85 25.67
N ASP A 381 8.25 1.82 25.18
CA ASP A 381 8.43 1.28 23.82
C ASP A 381 7.94 2.26 22.74
N GLU A 382 6.86 2.99 23.02
CA GLU A 382 6.31 4.01 22.11
C GLU A 382 7.21 5.25 22.05
N ALA A 383 7.76 5.69 23.19
CA ALA A 383 8.78 6.74 23.22
C ALA A 383 10.03 6.36 22.39
N VAL A 384 10.48 5.11 22.55
CA VAL A 384 11.60 4.54 21.77
C VAL A 384 11.29 4.50 20.27
N TYR A 385 10.05 4.17 19.89
CA TYR A 385 9.62 4.21 18.50
C TYR A 385 9.67 5.63 17.92
N HIS A 386 9.15 6.63 18.62
CA HIS A 386 9.17 8.01 18.12
C HIS A 386 10.59 8.56 17.98
N GLU A 387 11.49 8.25 18.92
CA GLU A 387 12.92 8.57 18.81
C GLU A 387 13.55 7.89 17.58
N SER A 388 13.33 6.58 17.42
CA SER A 388 13.88 5.79 16.31
C SER A 388 13.35 6.31 14.96
N ARG A 389 12.05 6.60 14.87
CA ARG A 389 11.41 7.16 13.68
C ARG A 389 11.99 8.53 13.34
N ALA A 390 12.19 9.40 14.31
CA ALA A 390 12.77 10.72 14.09
C ALA A 390 14.20 10.64 13.54
N LEU A 391 15.03 9.77 14.10
CA LEU A 391 16.38 9.53 13.62
C LEU A 391 16.41 8.98 12.18
N VAL A 392 15.52 8.03 11.86
CA VAL A 392 15.38 7.50 10.49
C VAL A 392 14.92 8.57 9.51
N CYS A 393 13.93 9.39 9.88
CA CYS A 393 13.46 10.49 9.03
C CYS A 393 14.58 11.51 8.79
N SER A 394 15.28 11.93 9.85
CA SER A 394 16.43 12.83 9.73
C SER A 394 17.53 12.27 8.83
N PHE A 395 17.83 10.96 8.94
CA PHE A 395 18.81 10.31 8.08
C PHE A 395 18.37 10.33 6.61
N ILE A 396 17.13 9.92 6.32
CA ILE A 396 16.61 9.89 4.95
C ILE A 396 16.59 11.31 4.37
N SER A 397 16.13 12.31 5.11
CA SER A 397 16.14 13.71 4.69
C SER A 397 17.55 14.21 4.35
N SER A 398 18.59 13.69 5.02
CA SER A 398 19.99 14.06 4.71
C SER A 398 20.50 13.58 3.34
N LEU A 399 19.78 12.66 2.68
CA LEU A 399 20.05 12.24 1.29
C LEU A 399 19.48 13.23 0.26
N PHE A 400 18.66 14.18 0.71
CA PHE A 400 17.95 15.13 -0.14
C PHE A 400 18.12 16.56 0.44
N PRO A 401 19.30 17.18 0.34
CA PRO A 401 19.46 18.57 0.74
C PRO A 401 18.51 19.52 -0.02
N LEU A 402 18.02 20.54 0.68
CA LEU A 402 17.17 21.57 0.11
C LEU A 402 18.00 22.61 -0.65
N GLY A 403 17.58 22.94 -1.86
CA GLY A 403 18.15 24.03 -2.65
C GLY A 403 17.75 25.41 -2.15
N SER A 404 18.47 26.45 -2.62
CA SER A 404 18.09 27.85 -2.39
C SER A 404 16.74 28.23 -3.00
N ASP A 405 16.30 27.49 -4.01
CA ASP A 405 14.99 27.54 -4.65
C ASP A 405 13.92 26.72 -3.90
N GLY A 406 14.23 26.17 -2.73
CA GLY A 406 13.30 25.37 -1.92
C GLY A 406 13.00 24.00 -2.51
N GLU A 407 13.78 23.53 -3.49
CA GLU A 407 13.62 22.20 -4.08
C GLU A 407 14.60 21.19 -3.46
N TYR A 408 14.07 20.03 -3.09
CA TYR A 408 14.90 18.89 -2.69
C TYR A 408 15.77 18.34 -3.84
N ARG A 409 17.06 18.14 -3.60
CA ARG A 409 17.98 17.52 -4.57
C ARG A 409 18.60 16.26 -4.03
N ALA A 410 18.45 15.14 -4.74
CA ALA A 410 19.09 13.89 -4.35
C ALA A 410 20.61 13.97 -4.50
N LEU A 411 21.37 13.37 -3.58
CA LEU A 411 22.81 13.20 -3.73
C LEU A 411 23.12 12.33 -4.96
N THR A 412 23.99 12.79 -5.86
CA THR A 412 24.32 12.05 -7.10
C THR A 412 25.71 11.42 -7.08
N GLU A 413 26.59 11.86 -6.18
CA GLU A 413 27.98 11.36 -6.13
C GLU A 413 28.05 10.00 -5.44
N SER A 414 28.62 9.01 -6.13
CA SER A 414 28.76 7.64 -5.61
C SER A 414 29.52 7.57 -4.28
N ALA A 415 30.51 8.44 -4.07
CA ALA A 415 31.27 8.50 -2.81
C ALA A 415 30.39 8.98 -1.62
N GLN A 416 29.52 9.96 -1.86
CA GLN A 416 28.58 10.45 -0.85
C GLN A 416 27.53 9.38 -0.50
N ILE A 417 27.01 8.68 -1.51
CA ILE A 417 26.06 7.57 -1.33
C ILE A 417 26.70 6.44 -0.52
N ALA A 418 27.95 6.07 -0.84
CA ALA A 418 28.69 5.05 -0.09
C ALA A 418 28.91 5.45 1.38
N LYS A 419 29.23 6.72 1.65
CA LYS A 419 29.33 7.25 3.02
C LYS A 419 27.99 7.16 3.74
N LYS A 420 26.89 7.58 3.09
CA LYS A 420 25.53 7.50 3.64
C LYS A 420 25.10 6.07 3.95
N ARG A 421 25.52 5.10 3.14
CA ARG A 421 25.31 3.66 3.42
C ARG A 421 26.00 3.22 4.72
N GLN A 422 27.22 3.71 4.99
CA GLN A 422 27.91 3.43 6.25
C GLN A 422 27.22 4.11 7.43
N GLU A 423 26.79 5.37 7.26
CA GLU A 423 26.00 6.11 8.26
C GLU A 423 24.68 5.39 8.59
N LEU A 424 23.98 4.83 7.59
CA LEU A 424 22.77 4.04 7.81
C LEU A 424 23.06 2.78 8.63
N ALA A 425 24.13 2.05 8.28
CA ALA A 425 24.51 0.84 9.01
C ALA A 425 24.84 1.13 10.48
N GLN A 426 25.53 2.24 10.74
CA GLN A 426 25.80 2.72 12.10
C GLN A 426 24.52 3.13 12.82
N LEU A 427 23.62 3.87 12.15
CA LEU A 427 22.33 4.25 12.72
C LEU A 427 21.53 3.00 13.11
N ILE A 428 21.38 2.03 12.22
CA ILE A 428 20.67 0.77 12.50
C ILE A 428 21.31 0.02 13.67
N ALA A 429 22.63 0.09 13.85
CA ALA A 429 23.33 -0.50 15.00
C ALA A 429 23.03 0.21 16.33
N THR A 430 22.74 1.51 16.30
CA THR A 430 22.52 2.33 17.50
C THR A 430 21.05 2.68 17.76
N LEU A 431 20.13 2.29 16.88
CA LEU A 431 18.71 2.57 17.03
C LEU A 431 18.16 2.00 18.35
N PRO A 432 17.53 2.83 19.20
CA PRO A 432 17.01 2.39 20.49
C PRO A 432 15.97 1.24 20.37
N GLY A 433 15.14 1.27 19.33
CA GLY A 433 14.09 0.27 19.09
C GLY A 433 14.54 -1.04 18.45
N ARG A 434 15.84 -1.22 18.16
CA ARG A 434 16.35 -2.36 17.35
C ARG A 434 15.94 -3.74 17.86
N HIS A 435 15.89 -3.92 19.17
CA HIS A 435 15.65 -5.22 19.82
C HIS A 435 14.20 -5.38 20.32
N LEU A 436 13.37 -4.35 20.18
CA LEU A 436 11.98 -4.41 20.59
C LEU A 436 11.15 -5.18 19.57
N THR A 437 10.16 -5.91 20.06
CA THR A 437 9.32 -6.80 19.25
C THR A 437 7.87 -6.35 19.16
N ASP A 438 7.54 -5.19 19.72
CA ASP A 438 6.24 -4.55 19.56
C ASP A 438 6.01 -4.18 18.08
N GLY A 439 4.73 -4.06 17.71
CA GLY A 439 4.34 -3.86 16.31
C GLY A 439 4.99 -2.64 15.67
N LEU A 440 5.15 -1.53 16.40
CA LEU A 440 5.68 -0.28 15.84
C LEU A 440 7.19 -0.38 15.61
N ASN A 441 7.98 -0.73 16.63
CA ASN A 441 9.43 -0.83 16.47
C ASN A 441 9.82 -1.96 15.50
N LYS A 442 9.14 -3.12 15.58
CA LYS A 442 9.38 -4.24 14.65
C LYS A 442 9.12 -3.82 13.21
N SER A 443 8.01 -3.13 12.95
CA SER A 443 7.66 -2.70 11.58
C SER A 443 8.68 -1.73 10.98
N LEU A 444 9.22 -0.80 11.78
CA LEU A 444 10.28 0.11 11.35
C LEU A 444 11.58 -0.64 11.03
N MET A 445 11.93 -1.64 11.86
CA MET A 445 13.10 -2.47 11.63
C MET A 445 12.96 -3.37 10.39
N GLU A 446 11.76 -3.89 10.10
CA GLU A 446 11.47 -4.63 8.87
C GLU A 446 11.72 -3.78 7.63
N ASP A 447 11.30 -2.51 7.62
CA ASP A 447 11.53 -1.62 6.46
C ASP A 447 13.00 -1.19 6.32
N LEU A 448 13.73 -1.13 7.43
CA LEU A 448 15.17 -0.82 7.46
C LEU A 448 16.01 -2.00 6.97
N ILE A 449 15.84 -3.20 7.53
CA ILE A 449 16.75 -4.35 7.35
C ILE A 449 16.05 -5.70 7.24
N GLY A 450 14.72 -5.74 7.08
CA GLY A 450 14.01 -7.00 6.91
C GLY A 450 14.47 -7.76 5.66
N ASP A 451 14.38 -9.08 5.70
CA ASP A 451 14.66 -9.93 4.54
C ASP A 451 13.72 -9.59 3.38
N LEU A 452 14.21 -9.71 2.13
CA LEU A 452 13.41 -9.43 0.94
C LEU A 452 12.07 -10.19 0.99
N PRO A 453 10.93 -9.54 0.68
CA PRO A 453 10.77 -8.23 0.03
C PRO A 453 10.78 -7.01 0.96
N LYS A 454 11.12 -7.16 2.25
CA LYS A 454 11.28 -6.04 3.20
C LYS A 454 12.66 -5.38 3.02
N GLY A 455 13.08 -4.54 3.97
CA GLY A 455 14.41 -3.90 3.95
C GLY A 455 14.63 -2.88 2.83
N GLN A 456 13.54 -2.30 2.31
CA GLN A 456 13.59 -1.45 1.12
C GLN A 456 14.44 -0.18 1.33
N ILE A 457 14.56 0.32 2.57
CA ILE A 457 15.40 1.49 2.86
C ILE A 457 16.88 1.15 2.65
N SER A 458 17.36 0.04 3.20
CA SER A 458 18.76 -0.39 3.00
C SER A 458 19.03 -0.79 1.56
N LEU A 459 18.06 -1.45 0.90
CA LEU A 459 18.18 -1.82 -0.50
C LEU A 459 18.27 -0.59 -1.41
N ALA A 460 17.48 0.46 -1.14
CA ALA A 460 17.45 1.70 -1.90
C ALA A 460 18.81 2.41 -1.98
N ILE A 461 19.66 2.29 -0.96
CA ILE A 461 21.00 2.90 -0.91
C ILE A 461 22.14 1.87 -0.97
N SER A 462 21.82 0.60 -1.20
CA SER A 462 22.81 -0.50 -1.21
C SER A 462 23.85 -0.34 -2.31
N THR A 463 23.40 0.07 -3.51
CA THR A 463 24.28 0.41 -4.63
C THR A 463 23.88 1.77 -5.23
N PRO A 464 24.83 2.52 -5.83
CA PRO A 464 24.52 3.77 -6.52
C PRO A 464 23.46 3.59 -7.62
N GLU A 465 23.47 2.45 -8.31
CA GLU A 465 22.52 2.15 -9.38
C GLU A 465 21.10 2.01 -8.86
N PHE A 466 20.90 1.34 -7.71
CA PHE A 466 19.58 1.24 -7.08
C PHE A 466 19.09 2.59 -6.58
N PHE A 467 19.98 3.39 -5.99
CA PHE A 467 19.64 4.73 -5.54
C PHE A 467 19.20 5.62 -6.70
N ILE A 468 19.99 5.66 -7.78
CA ILE A 468 19.70 6.46 -8.97
C ILE A 468 18.43 5.96 -9.66
N LYS A 469 18.24 4.63 -9.76
CA LYS A 469 17.11 4.05 -10.47
C LYS A 469 15.78 4.29 -9.75
N TRP A 470 15.73 4.03 -8.44
CA TRP A 470 14.44 4.05 -7.71
C TRP A 470 14.54 4.59 -6.28
N GLY A 471 15.68 4.42 -5.60
CA GLY A 471 15.84 4.87 -4.21
C GLY A 471 15.60 6.38 -4.03
N ARG A 472 16.09 7.20 -4.96
CA ARG A 472 15.90 8.66 -4.98
C ARG A 472 14.45 9.10 -5.16
N HIS A 473 13.58 8.21 -5.63
CA HIS A 473 12.16 8.48 -5.84
C HIS A 473 11.29 7.88 -4.72
N PHE A 474 11.66 6.68 -4.23
CA PHE A 474 10.98 5.97 -3.15
C PHE A 474 11.19 6.64 -1.78
N LEU A 475 12.43 6.96 -1.41
CA LEU A 475 12.76 7.44 -0.07
C LEU A 475 12.04 8.76 0.30
N PRO A 476 11.89 9.76 -0.60
CA PRO A 476 11.08 10.95 -0.32
C PRO A 476 9.59 10.64 -0.10
N SER A 477 9.04 9.64 -0.79
CA SER A 477 7.65 9.18 -0.59
C SER A 477 7.50 8.48 0.77
N TYR A 478 8.49 7.65 1.14
CA TYR A 478 8.51 6.94 2.42
C TYR A 478 8.66 7.88 3.63
N VAL A 479 9.61 8.83 3.59
CA VAL A 479 9.78 9.81 4.69
C VAL A 479 8.55 10.71 4.83
N ASN A 480 7.90 11.07 3.72
CA ASN A 480 6.63 11.82 3.76
C ASN A 480 5.54 11.03 4.51
N ALA A 481 5.48 9.70 4.35
CA ALA A 481 4.54 8.86 5.07
C ALA A 481 4.87 8.73 6.57
N LEU A 482 6.15 8.64 6.94
CA LEU A 482 6.57 8.56 8.35
C LEU A 482 6.36 9.88 9.12
N THR A 483 6.80 11.01 8.56
CA THR A 483 6.54 12.36 9.10
C THR A 483 5.03 12.65 9.13
N ARG A 484 4.38 12.15 8.07
CA ARG A 484 2.95 11.92 7.86
C ARG A 484 2.17 11.18 8.94
N GLN A 485 2.76 10.15 9.53
CA GLN A 485 1.98 9.04 10.10
C GLN A 485 0.76 8.64 9.25
N ILE A 486 0.95 8.48 7.94
CA ILE A 486 -0.11 8.07 7.01
C ILE A 486 0.27 6.77 6.32
N CYS A 487 -0.70 5.91 6.08
CA CYS A 487 -0.50 4.71 5.26
C CYS A 487 -0.56 5.10 3.78
N ASN A 488 0.58 5.04 3.08
CA ASN A 488 0.69 5.42 1.68
C ASN A 488 0.79 4.22 0.71
N SER A 489 1.03 3.01 1.22
CA SER A 489 1.18 1.79 0.42
C SER A 489 0.89 0.54 1.25
N PHE A 490 0.65 -0.61 0.60
CA PHE A 490 0.56 -1.92 1.28
C PHE A 490 1.91 -2.62 1.44
N LYS A 491 3.00 -2.03 0.96
CA LYS A 491 4.30 -2.72 0.85
C LYS A 491 5.11 -2.60 2.14
N ASP A 492 5.12 -1.39 2.70
CA ASP A 492 6.02 -0.98 3.75
C ASP A 492 5.38 -1.20 5.12
N SER A 493 6.06 -1.94 6.00
CA SER A 493 5.52 -2.42 7.27
C SER A 493 5.19 -1.28 8.24
N ALA A 494 6.01 -0.23 8.31
CA ALA A 494 5.80 0.89 9.22
C ALA A 494 4.63 1.79 8.80
N PRO A 495 4.53 2.25 7.53
CA PRO A 495 3.35 2.95 7.05
C PRO A 495 2.03 2.19 7.26
N LEU A 496 2.05 0.85 7.13
CA LEU A 496 0.89 -0.02 7.38
C LEU A 496 0.35 0.04 8.80
N GLN A 497 1.16 0.46 9.78
CA GLN A 497 0.68 0.64 11.16
C GLN A 497 -0.27 1.83 11.28
N PHE A 498 -0.11 2.85 10.41
CA PHE A 498 -0.93 4.05 10.44
C PHE A 498 -2.33 3.77 9.86
N GLY A 499 -3.38 4.20 10.57
CA GLY A 499 -4.76 3.93 10.14
C GLY A 499 -5.24 2.48 10.30
N SER A 500 -4.40 1.58 10.79
CA SER A 500 -4.77 0.18 11.11
C SER A 500 -5.91 0.05 12.14
N GLN A 501 -6.16 1.11 12.92
CA GLN A 501 -7.23 1.20 13.90
C GLN A 501 -8.33 2.20 13.51
N SER A 502 -8.34 2.70 12.27
CA SER A 502 -9.34 3.66 11.78
C SER A 502 -10.42 2.94 10.97
N PRO A 503 -11.65 2.74 11.51
CA PRO A 503 -12.71 2.05 10.80
C PRO A 503 -13.10 2.75 9.50
N LEU A 504 -13.12 4.09 9.50
CA LEU A 504 -13.48 4.89 8.32
C LEU A 504 -12.42 4.75 7.22
N PHE A 505 -11.13 4.87 7.57
CA PHE A 505 -10.05 4.71 6.59
C PHE A 505 -10.05 3.30 5.98
N ILE A 506 -10.19 2.26 6.81
CA ILE A 506 -10.24 0.86 6.34
C ILE A 506 -11.42 0.66 5.39
N ALA A 507 -12.61 1.15 5.75
CA ALA A 507 -13.79 1.01 4.90
C ALA A 507 -13.66 1.76 3.57
N CYS A 508 -13.14 3.00 3.58
CA CYS A 508 -12.87 3.75 2.35
C CYS A 508 -11.87 3.02 1.46
N ARG A 509 -10.75 2.54 2.05
CA ARG A 509 -9.72 1.77 1.34
C ARG A 509 -10.29 0.51 0.71
N ASP A 510 -11.05 -0.28 1.45
CA ASP A 510 -11.61 -1.55 0.96
C ASP A 510 -12.62 -1.31 -0.16
N ARG A 511 -13.43 -0.25 -0.07
CA ARG A 511 -14.36 0.16 -1.14
C ARG A 511 -13.62 0.57 -2.42
N LEU A 512 -12.59 1.40 -2.27
CA LEU A 512 -11.72 1.84 -3.36
C LEU A 512 -10.96 0.67 -4.00
N ASP A 513 -10.46 -0.26 -3.19
CA ASP A 513 -9.83 -1.50 -3.66
C ASP A 513 -10.81 -2.34 -4.49
N ASN A 514 -12.03 -2.54 -3.99
CA ASN A 514 -13.07 -3.28 -4.70
C ASN A 514 -13.46 -2.59 -6.02
N ALA A 515 -13.54 -1.26 -6.03
CA ALA A 515 -13.80 -0.48 -7.24
C ALA A 515 -12.65 -0.62 -8.25
N PHE A 516 -11.40 -0.50 -7.80
CA PHE A 516 -10.20 -0.65 -8.65
C PHE A 516 -10.15 -2.02 -9.33
N ASP A 517 -10.47 -3.09 -8.60
CA ASP A 517 -10.44 -4.47 -9.09
C ASP A 517 -11.64 -4.81 -10.01
N SER A 518 -12.78 -4.13 -9.82
CA SER A 518 -14.02 -4.37 -10.59
C SER A 518 -14.09 -3.60 -11.91
N ILE A 519 -13.36 -2.48 -12.04
CA ILE A 519 -13.31 -1.71 -13.28
C ILE A 519 -12.57 -2.52 -14.37
N PRO A 520 -13.13 -2.65 -15.59
CA PRO A 520 -12.45 -3.32 -16.69
C PRO A 520 -11.09 -2.69 -16.98
N ALA A 521 -10.07 -3.51 -17.13
CA ALA A 521 -8.73 -3.02 -17.47
C ALA A 521 -8.75 -2.18 -18.76
N PRO A 522 -7.95 -1.11 -18.83
CA PRO A 522 -7.89 -0.27 -20.01
C PRO A 522 -7.43 -1.08 -21.23
N PRO A 523 -8.00 -0.84 -22.43
CA PRO A 523 -7.48 -1.45 -23.65
C PRO A 523 -6.05 -0.95 -23.89
N PRO A 524 -5.07 -1.82 -24.19
CA PRO A 524 -3.69 -1.41 -24.40
C PRO A 524 -3.58 -0.49 -25.61
N SER A 525 -2.98 0.67 -25.39
CA SER A 525 -2.84 1.73 -26.40
C SER A 525 -1.54 1.65 -27.19
N ARG A 526 -0.54 0.88 -26.72
CA ARG A 526 0.78 0.75 -27.36
C ARG A 526 0.86 -0.51 -28.25
N VAL A 527 1.46 -0.33 -29.42
CA VAL A 527 1.71 -1.41 -30.39
C VAL A 527 3.02 -2.10 -30.05
N VAL A 528 2.96 -3.38 -29.64
CA VAL A 528 4.16 -4.17 -29.33
C VAL A 528 4.75 -4.74 -30.62
N LEU A 529 5.97 -4.31 -31.00
CA LEU A 529 6.71 -4.84 -32.15
C LEU A 529 7.64 -5.98 -31.69
N ARG A 530 7.31 -7.25 -32.01
CA ARG A 530 8.24 -8.37 -31.82
C ARG A 530 9.15 -8.53 -33.04
N HIS A 531 10.46 -8.41 -32.82
CA HIS A 531 11.48 -8.76 -33.81
C HIS A 531 11.69 -10.28 -33.80
N ASN A 532 11.03 -11.00 -34.70
CA ASN A 532 11.40 -12.39 -35.00
C ASN A 532 12.43 -12.36 -36.11
N GLY A 533 13.63 -12.90 -35.85
CA GLY A 533 14.73 -12.94 -36.82
C GLY A 533 14.26 -13.33 -38.23
N GLY A 534 14.35 -12.38 -39.16
CA GLY A 534 14.37 -12.62 -40.59
C GLY A 534 13.08 -12.47 -41.41
N ARG A 535 11.88 -12.21 -40.85
CA ARG A 535 10.67 -11.93 -41.68
C ARG A 535 9.73 -10.88 -41.05
N GLN A 536 9.09 -10.10 -41.94
CA GLN A 536 8.24 -8.91 -41.70
C GLN A 536 7.53 -8.84 -40.34
N ALA A 537 7.70 -7.69 -39.66
CA ALA A 537 7.01 -7.33 -38.44
C ALA A 537 5.49 -7.32 -38.64
N ARG A 538 4.75 -8.07 -37.81
CA ARG A 538 3.29 -7.97 -37.69
C ARG A 538 2.94 -7.24 -36.41
N SER A 539 2.13 -6.19 -36.53
CA SER A 539 1.53 -5.45 -35.41
C SER A 539 0.44 -6.28 -34.74
N PHE A 540 0.48 -6.41 -33.41
CA PHE A 540 -0.59 -7.02 -32.61
C PHE A 540 -0.95 -6.08 -31.45
N ILE A 541 -2.26 -5.88 -31.23
CA ILE A 541 -2.80 -5.23 -30.01
C ILE A 541 -2.94 -6.33 -28.96
N ALA A 542 -2.31 -6.16 -27.79
CA ALA A 542 -2.44 -7.11 -26.68
C ALA A 542 -3.90 -7.17 -26.20
N ALA A 543 -4.39 -8.33 -25.75
CA ALA A 543 -5.74 -8.41 -25.19
C ALA A 543 -5.75 -7.77 -23.78
N PRO A 544 -6.81 -7.02 -23.40
CA PRO A 544 -6.89 -6.40 -22.08
C PRO A 544 -6.81 -7.47 -20.97
N SER A 545 -5.83 -7.34 -20.09
CA SER A 545 -5.63 -8.21 -18.92
C SER A 545 -6.30 -7.60 -17.69
N SER A 546 -7.18 -8.34 -17.00
CA SER A 546 -7.83 -7.90 -15.76
C SER A 546 -6.82 -7.31 -14.75
N MET A 547 -7.15 -6.16 -14.15
CA MET A 547 -6.26 -5.45 -13.22
C MET A 547 -5.95 -6.23 -11.95
N ALA A 548 -6.85 -7.13 -11.53
CA ALA A 548 -6.64 -8.06 -10.42
C ALA A 548 -5.39 -8.96 -10.61
N ARG A 549 -4.90 -9.12 -11.85
CA ARG A 549 -3.68 -9.87 -12.18
C ARG A 549 -2.39 -9.17 -11.74
N TYR A 550 -2.39 -7.84 -11.65
CA TYR A 550 -1.25 -7.08 -11.13
C TYR A 550 -1.15 -7.14 -9.59
N ARG A 551 -2.13 -7.79 -8.93
CA ARG A 551 -2.29 -7.91 -7.47
C ARG A 551 -2.27 -9.37 -6.96
N ASP A 552 -1.84 -10.35 -7.77
CA ASP A 552 -1.91 -11.77 -7.35
C ASP A 552 -0.64 -12.27 -6.66
N ALA A 553 -0.62 -12.18 -5.33
CA ALA A 553 0.42 -12.77 -4.49
C ALA A 553 0.18 -14.25 -4.15
N SER A 554 -0.79 -14.97 -4.76
CA SER A 554 -1.28 -16.25 -4.18
C SER A 554 -1.53 -17.41 -5.15
N GLY A 555 -1.11 -17.35 -6.41
CA GLY A 555 -1.17 -18.49 -7.31
C GLY A 555 -0.11 -19.56 -7.01
N VAL A 556 -0.49 -20.78 -6.59
CA VAL A 556 0.43 -21.93 -6.39
C VAL A 556 0.29 -22.97 -7.50
N CYS A 557 1.00 -22.81 -8.62
CA CYS A 557 0.85 -23.71 -9.78
C CYS A 557 2.15 -23.95 -10.57
N PHE A 558 2.17 -25.02 -11.36
CA PHE A 558 3.23 -25.38 -12.31
C PHE A 558 2.77 -25.27 -13.75
N ALA A 559 3.65 -24.94 -14.70
CA ALA A 559 3.33 -25.06 -16.12
C ALA A 559 3.14 -26.53 -16.52
N GLY A 560 2.33 -26.77 -17.55
CA GLY A 560 2.06 -28.13 -18.04
C GLY A 560 3.27 -28.90 -18.54
N SER A 561 4.32 -28.21 -18.98
CA SER A 561 5.58 -28.80 -19.45
C SER A 561 6.54 -29.23 -18.33
N THR A 562 6.29 -28.83 -17.08
CA THR A 562 7.13 -29.19 -15.94
C THR A 562 7.17 -30.70 -15.78
N ILE A 563 8.38 -31.26 -15.69
CA ILE A 563 8.58 -32.70 -15.51
C ILE A 563 8.32 -33.13 -14.07
N VAL A 564 7.73 -34.30 -13.88
CA VAL A 564 7.35 -34.91 -12.60
C VAL A 564 7.85 -36.36 -12.57
N GLU A 565 8.47 -36.76 -11.46
CA GLU A 565 8.92 -38.13 -11.27
C GLU A 565 7.80 -39.03 -10.71
N LEU A 566 7.51 -40.14 -11.42
CA LEU A 566 6.59 -41.16 -10.96
C LEU A 566 7.26 -42.10 -9.97
N ALA A 567 6.46 -42.77 -9.13
CA ALA A 567 6.94 -43.75 -8.17
C ALA A 567 7.69 -44.94 -8.79
N SER A 568 7.57 -45.15 -10.10
CA SER A 568 8.31 -46.18 -10.85
C SER A 568 9.69 -45.71 -11.33
N GLY A 569 10.14 -44.50 -10.97
CA GLY A 569 11.35 -43.86 -11.50
C GLY A 569 11.20 -43.32 -12.94
N ARG A 570 10.00 -43.44 -13.54
CA ARG A 570 9.73 -42.87 -14.87
C ARG A 570 9.41 -41.38 -14.75
N ILE A 571 9.89 -40.58 -15.68
CA ILE A 571 9.59 -39.15 -15.76
C ILE A 571 8.38 -38.92 -16.68
N THR A 572 7.46 -38.06 -16.27
CA THR A 572 6.33 -37.61 -17.09
C THR A 572 6.17 -36.10 -17.01
N GLU A 573 5.26 -35.53 -17.78
CA GLU A 573 4.94 -34.09 -17.70
C GLU A 573 3.73 -33.85 -16.80
N MET A 574 3.69 -32.69 -16.15
CA MET A 574 2.59 -32.27 -15.27
C MET A 574 1.22 -32.40 -15.95
N ARG A 575 1.11 -31.99 -17.23
CA ARG A 575 -0.12 -32.09 -18.03
C ARG A 575 -0.61 -33.53 -18.29
N LYS A 576 0.24 -34.53 -18.10
CA LYS A 576 -0.07 -35.96 -18.29
C LYS A 576 -0.49 -36.65 -16.99
N LEU A 577 -0.38 -35.97 -15.84
CA LEU A 577 -0.89 -36.50 -14.59
C LEU A 577 -2.42 -36.60 -14.62
N LYS A 578 -2.92 -37.67 -14.02
CA LYS A 578 -4.34 -38.00 -13.92
C LYS A 578 -4.60 -38.71 -12.60
N ARG A 579 -5.86 -38.77 -12.19
CA ARG A 579 -6.25 -39.52 -10.99
C ARG A 579 -5.72 -40.96 -11.05
N GLY A 580 -5.10 -41.39 -9.96
CA GLY A 580 -4.47 -42.70 -9.83
C GLY A 580 -2.99 -42.76 -10.25
N SER A 581 -2.43 -41.74 -10.92
CA SER A 581 -0.99 -41.65 -11.16
C SER A 581 -0.24 -41.72 -9.83
N ARG A 582 0.80 -42.56 -9.74
CA ARG A 582 1.63 -42.70 -8.53
C ARG A 582 2.87 -41.83 -8.68
N VAL A 583 2.99 -40.80 -7.86
CA VAL A 583 4.12 -39.84 -7.87
C VAL A 583 5.08 -40.14 -6.73
N CYS A 584 6.34 -39.77 -6.92
CA CYS A 584 7.35 -39.82 -5.86
C CYS A 584 7.12 -38.65 -4.87
N THR A 585 7.15 -38.95 -3.57
CA THR A 585 7.08 -37.96 -2.49
C THR A 585 8.17 -38.26 -1.46
N PRO A 586 8.58 -37.29 -0.62
CA PRO A 586 9.57 -37.50 0.44
C PRO A 586 9.24 -38.68 1.39
N LEU A 587 7.95 -38.95 1.64
CA LEU A 587 7.47 -40.05 2.51
C LEU A 587 6.96 -41.26 1.71
N GLY A 588 7.52 -41.46 0.52
CA GLY A 588 7.23 -42.59 -0.37
C GLY A 588 6.04 -42.36 -1.32
N PRO A 589 5.70 -43.33 -2.18
CA PRO A 589 4.72 -43.13 -3.25
C PRO A 589 3.33 -42.70 -2.77
N ARG A 590 2.71 -41.73 -3.46
CA ARG A 590 1.30 -41.33 -3.24
C ARG A 590 0.54 -41.28 -4.56
N LYS A 591 -0.76 -41.61 -4.54
CA LYS A 591 -1.63 -41.49 -5.71
C LYS A 591 -2.13 -40.06 -5.85
N VAL A 592 -2.14 -39.55 -7.08
CA VAL A 592 -2.82 -38.31 -7.45
C VAL A 592 -4.32 -38.52 -7.29
N HIS A 593 -4.98 -37.68 -6.49
CA HIS A 593 -6.42 -37.66 -6.32
C HIS A 593 -7.09 -36.81 -7.40
N THR A 594 -6.61 -35.58 -7.60
CA THR A 594 -7.17 -34.62 -8.56
C THR A 594 -6.07 -33.73 -9.11
N VAL A 595 -6.18 -33.36 -10.38
CA VAL A 595 -5.33 -32.34 -11.01
C VAL A 595 -6.20 -31.14 -11.37
N LEU A 596 -5.93 -29.98 -10.78
CA LEU A 596 -6.52 -28.71 -11.16
C LEU A 596 -5.77 -28.15 -12.38
N LYS A 597 -6.50 -27.82 -13.43
CA LYS A 597 -5.99 -27.20 -14.65
C LYS A 597 -6.60 -25.81 -14.81
N THR A 598 -5.77 -24.78 -14.83
CA THR A 598 -6.19 -23.38 -14.96
C THR A 598 -5.60 -22.79 -16.23
N LYS A 599 -6.45 -22.18 -17.07
CA LYS A 599 -5.96 -21.47 -18.27
C LYS A 599 -5.40 -20.13 -17.84
N VAL A 600 -4.19 -19.81 -18.28
CA VAL A 600 -3.55 -18.52 -18.02
C VAL A 600 -2.94 -17.96 -19.29
N SER A 601 -2.79 -16.64 -19.33
CA SER A 601 -2.23 -15.91 -20.46
C SER A 601 -1.31 -14.85 -19.91
N ASN A 602 -0.04 -14.82 -20.27
CA ASN A 602 0.98 -13.91 -19.72
C ASN A 602 1.09 -14.01 -18.19
N GLU A 603 1.12 -15.24 -17.67
CA GLU A 603 1.35 -15.51 -16.25
C GLU A 603 2.85 -15.43 -15.95
N THR A 604 3.23 -14.71 -14.90
CA THR A 604 4.62 -14.69 -14.42
C THR A 604 4.96 -16.06 -13.85
N LEU A 605 5.97 -16.73 -14.38
CA LEU A 605 6.55 -17.95 -13.83
C LEU A 605 8.07 -17.79 -13.68
N TYR A 606 8.70 -18.59 -12.84
CA TYR A 606 10.15 -18.71 -12.76
C TYR A 606 10.62 -19.97 -13.50
N ARG A 607 11.72 -19.84 -14.25
CA ARG A 607 12.38 -20.96 -14.92
C ARG A 607 13.50 -21.50 -14.06
N ILE A 608 13.38 -22.76 -13.66
CA ILE A 608 14.37 -23.48 -12.86
C ILE A 608 14.74 -24.75 -13.62
N GLY A 609 15.83 -24.67 -14.39
CA GLY A 609 16.18 -25.72 -15.35
C GLY A 609 15.05 -25.97 -16.36
N SER A 610 14.47 -27.18 -16.32
CA SER A 610 13.34 -27.57 -17.17
C SER A 610 11.95 -27.26 -16.57
N MET A 611 11.90 -26.79 -15.33
CA MET A 611 10.67 -26.48 -14.61
C MET A 611 10.24 -25.03 -14.82
N LEU A 612 8.93 -24.83 -14.93
CA LEU A 612 8.27 -23.53 -14.88
C LEU A 612 7.22 -23.53 -13.77
N VAL A 613 7.27 -22.54 -12.89
CA VAL A 613 6.53 -22.52 -11.62
C VAL A 613 6.14 -21.09 -11.23
N THR A 614 5.00 -20.89 -10.58
CA THR A 614 4.58 -19.54 -10.16
C THR A 614 5.50 -18.97 -9.06
N PRO A 615 5.69 -17.64 -8.99
CA PRO A 615 6.59 -16.96 -8.06
C PRO A 615 6.44 -17.39 -6.61
N TRP A 616 5.20 -17.64 -6.18
CA TRP A 616 4.82 -17.93 -4.80
C TRP A 616 4.46 -19.41 -4.56
N HIS A 617 4.95 -20.32 -5.40
CA HIS A 617 4.77 -21.76 -5.18
C HIS A 617 5.90 -22.31 -4.29
N PRO A 618 5.64 -22.80 -3.07
CA PRO A 618 6.70 -23.32 -2.19
C PRO A 618 7.48 -24.48 -2.83
N LEU A 619 8.80 -24.31 -2.91
CA LEU A 619 9.74 -25.31 -3.40
C LEU A 619 10.77 -25.65 -2.32
N SER A 620 11.33 -26.84 -2.40
CA SER A 620 12.45 -27.28 -1.59
C SER A 620 13.45 -28.07 -2.41
N MET A 621 14.73 -27.73 -2.33
CA MET A 621 15.79 -28.45 -3.06
C MET A 621 16.26 -29.70 -2.31
N ASP A 622 16.15 -29.70 -0.98
CA ASP A 622 16.59 -30.76 -0.07
C ASP A 622 15.42 -31.58 0.53
N GLY A 623 14.18 -31.12 0.34
CA GLY A 623 12.97 -31.67 0.94
C GLY A 623 12.73 -31.27 2.39
N LYS A 624 13.56 -30.36 2.93
CA LYS A 624 13.53 -29.91 4.34
C LYS A 624 13.31 -28.41 4.45
N SER A 625 14.03 -27.63 3.65
CA SER A 625 14.02 -26.17 3.63
C SER A 625 13.13 -25.68 2.49
N TRP A 626 12.11 -24.89 2.80
CA TRP A 626 11.09 -24.46 1.84
C TRP A 626 11.15 -22.96 1.60
N ASP A 627 11.15 -22.55 0.33
CA ASP A 627 11.19 -21.14 -0.07
C ASP A 627 10.38 -20.92 -1.37
N PHE A 628 10.16 -19.67 -1.74
CA PHE A 628 9.46 -19.28 -2.95
C PHE A 628 10.41 -19.05 -4.13
N PRO A 629 10.07 -19.47 -5.36
CA PRO A 629 10.85 -19.17 -6.56
C PRO A 629 11.20 -17.70 -6.72
N ALA A 630 10.30 -16.79 -6.32
CA ALA A 630 10.54 -15.35 -6.32
C ALA A 630 11.73 -14.90 -5.46
N ASN A 631 12.03 -15.64 -4.39
CA ASN A 631 13.12 -15.36 -3.45
C ASN A 631 14.42 -16.06 -3.86
N MET A 632 14.32 -17.12 -4.67
CA MET A 632 15.45 -17.98 -5.02
C MET A 632 16.12 -17.60 -6.35
N PHE A 633 15.44 -16.84 -7.23
CA PHE A 633 15.89 -16.59 -8.60
C PHE A 633 15.56 -15.17 -9.08
N ASP A 634 16.41 -14.62 -9.94
CA ASP A 634 16.36 -13.20 -10.32
C ASP A 634 15.53 -12.89 -11.58
N ALA A 635 15.17 -13.90 -12.38
CA ALA A 635 14.55 -13.69 -13.70
C ALA A 635 13.26 -14.51 -13.90
N PRO A 636 12.08 -13.86 -13.94
CA PRO A 636 10.84 -14.53 -14.33
C PRO A 636 10.69 -14.64 -15.85
N VAL A 637 9.68 -15.38 -16.29
CA VAL A 637 9.28 -15.57 -17.68
C VAL A 637 7.75 -15.49 -17.80
N LEU A 638 7.26 -14.84 -18.85
CA LEU A 638 5.83 -14.86 -19.19
C LEU A 638 5.44 -16.20 -19.80
N TYR A 639 4.37 -16.77 -19.25
CA TYR A 639 3.80 -18.03 -19.70
C TYR A 639 2.34 -17.87 -20.10
N THR A 640 2.06 -18.18 -21.37
CA THR A 640 0.69 -18.36 -21.87
C THR A 640 0.43 -19.83 -22.10
N GLY A 641 -0.63 -20.37 -21.50
CA GLY A 641 -0.96 -21.77 -21.61
C GLY A 641 -1.86 -22.25 -20.48
N PHE A 642 -1.46 -23.34 -19.84
CA PHE A 642 -2.17 -23.89 -18.71
C PHE A 642 -1.21 -24.15 -17.57
N ILE A 643 -1.60 -23.70 -16.38
CA ILE A 643 -0.93 -24.05 -15.13
C ILE A 643 -1.74 -25.13 -14.41
N TYR A 644 -1.05 -25.90 -13.58
CA TYR A 644 -1.55 -27.11 -12.98
C TYR A 644 -1.19 -27.14 -11.50
N SER A 645 -2.15 -27.53 -10.67
CA SER A 645 -1.94 -27.86 -9.26
C SER A 645 -2.44 -29.26 -9.00
N VAL A 646 -1.81 -29.97 -8.09
CA VAL A 646 -2.11 -31.39 -7.83
C VAL A 646 -2.60 -31.53 -6.40
N LEU A 647 -3.64 -32.34 -6.20
CA LEU A 647 -4.08 -32.84 -4.91
C LEU A 647 -3.76 -34.33 -4.83
N LEU A 648 -2.98 -34.75 -3.83
CA LEU A 648 -2.65 -36.16 -3.61
C LEU A 648 -3.72 -36.85 -2.75
N GLN A 649 -3.62 -38.17 -2.59
CA GLN A 649 -4.40 -38.89 -1.59
C GLN A 649 -4.14 -38.33 -0.19
N PRO A 650 -5.12 -38.36 0.73
CA PRO A 650 -4.95 -37.78 2.06
C PRO A 650 -3.86 -38.50 2.85
N ASP A 651 -3.07 -37.73 3.58
CA ASP A 651 -2.05 -38.17 4.55
C ASP A 651 -1.94 -37.09 5.63
N GLY A 652 -1.76 -37.50 6.90
CA GLY A 652 -1.68 -36.57 8.03
C GLY A 652 -0.34 -35.84 8.16
N ARG A 653 0.67 -36.22 7.36
CA ARG A 653 2.01 -35.61 7.40
C ARG A 653 2.22 -34.68 6.21
N PRO A 654 2.65 -33.42 6.43
CA PRO A 654 2.84 -32.47 5.33
C PRO A 654 3.83 -32.90 4.25
N ASP A 655 4.90 -33.60 4.62
CA ASP A 655 5.93 -34.02 3.67
C ASP A 655 5.46 -35.14 2.73
N ALA A 656 4.30 -35.76 3.00
CA ALA A 656 3.65 -36.67 2.05
C ALA A 656 2.93 -35.92 0.92
N HIS A 657 2.77 -34.60 1.04
CA HIS A 657 2.09 -33.72 0.09
C HIS A 657 3.08 -32.85 -0.70
N ALA A 658 4.17 -33.47 -1.15
CA ALA A 658 5.14 -32.86 -2.04
C ALA A 658 5.49 -33.81 -3.20
N ILE A 659 5.74 -33.27 -4.39
CA ILE A 659 6.09 -34.05 -5.58
C ILE A 659 7.46 -33.66 -6.12
N ARG A 660 8.20 -34.64 -6.63
CA ARG A 660 9.50 -34.39 -7.27
C ARG A 660 9.29 -33.76 -8.65
N VAL A 661 9.80 -32.54 -8.84
CA VAL A 661 9.60 -31.71 -10.03
C VAL A 661 10.92 -31.19 -10.58
N GLY A 662 11.00 -31.00 -11.91
CA GLY A 662 12.20 -30.46 -12.57
C GLY A 662 13.46 -31.35 -12.47
N GLY A 663 13.34 -32.57 -11.94
CA GLY A 663 14.44 -33.49 -11.64
C GLY A 663 15.22 -33.16 -10.36
N VAL A 664 15.10 -31.92 -9.86
CA VAL A 664 16.00 -31.38 -8.83
C VAL A 664 15.29 -30.87 -7.57
N ALA A 665 13.98 -30.64 -7.62
CA ALA A 665 13.25 -29.99 -6.54
C ALA A 665 12.01 -30.77 -6.08
N TRP A 666 11.52 -30.43 -4.89
CA TRP A 666 10.24 -30.84 -4.33
C TRP A 666 9.26 -29.67 -4.39
N GLY A 667 8.12 -29.88 -5.03
CA GLY A 667 7.03 -28.91 -5.11
C GLY A 667 5.88 -29.29 -4.21
N VAL A 668 5.35 -28.34 -3.45
CA VAL A 668 4.21 -28.61 -2.57
C VAL A 668 2.94 -28.90 -3.39
N THR A 669 2.08 -29.77 -2.86
CA THR A 669 0.77 -30.07 -3.46
C THR A 669 -0.35 -29.45 -2.64
N LEU A 670 -1.53 -29.31 -3.24
CA LEU A 670 -2.70 -28.79 -2.54
C LEU A 670 -3.10 -29.73 -1.39
N GLY A 671 -3.66 -29.18 -0.32
CA GLY A 671 -4.12 -29.93 0.83
C GLY A 671 -3.00 -30.46 1.74
N HIS A 672 -1.86 -29.78 1.78
CA HIS A 672 -0.64 -30.29 2.43
C HIS A 672 -0.66 -30.32 3.96
N GLY A 673 -1.76 -29.93 4.62
CA GLY A 673 -1.95 -30.08 6.06
C GLY A 673 -1.32 -29.00 6.94
N ILE A 674 -0.69 -27.97 6.36
CA ILE A 674 -0.11 -26.84 7.13
C ILE A 674 -0.98 -25.61 6.91
N THR A 675 -1.87 -25.30 7.85
CA THR A 675 -2.85 -24.22 7.71
C THR A 675 -2.41 -22.91 8.36
N ARG A 676 -1.45 -22.94 9.29
CA ARG A 676 -0.95 -21.79 10.06
C ARG A 676 0.50 -22.05 10.51
N GLY A 677 1.24 -21.01 10.87
CA GLY A 677 2.61 -21.09 11.41
C GLY A 677 3.64 -20.35 10.54
N MET A 678 4.92 -20.51 10.89
CA MET A 678 6.05 -19.83 10.23
C MET A 678 6.64 -20.61 9.04
N ASP A 679 6.09 -21.79 8.72
CA ASP A 679 6.53 -22.59 7.56
C ASP A 679 6.10 -21.88 6.27
N THR A 680 6.99 -21.76 5.28
CA THR A 680 6.71 -21.14 3.97
C THR A 680 5.50 -21.74 3.26
N ARG A 681 5.18 -23.01 3.53
CA ARG A 681 4.00 -23.69 2.99
C ARG A 681 2.71 -23.27 3.68
N ALA A 682 2.75 -22.64 4.86
CA ALA A 682 1.57 -22.40 5.68
C ALA A 682 0.53 -21.54 4.95
N HIS A 683 -0.65 -22.11 4.75
CA HIS A 683 -1.74 -21.42 4.07
C HIS A 683 -3.10 -21.94 4.52
N GLU A 684 -4.00 -21.06 4.96
CA GLU A 684 -5.27 -21.46 5.59
C GLU A 684 -6.15 -22.32 4.67
N PHE A 685 -6.31 -21.90 3.41
CA PHE A 685 -7.07 -22.69 2.43
C PHE A 685 -6.25 -23.80 1.77
N PHE A 686 -5.12 -23.50 1.10
CA PHE A 686 -4.34 -24.52 0.39
C PHE A 686 -3.71 -25.59 1.30
N GLY A 687 -3.53 -25.31 2.58
CA GLY A 687 -3.11 -26.29 3.58
C GLY A 687 -4.25 -27.18 4.08
N ASP A 688 -5.51 -26.77 4.00
CA ASP A 688 -6.65 -27.56 4.46
C ASP A 688 -7.13 -28.53 3.36
N TYR A 689 -6.80 -29.81 3.54
CA TYR A 689 -7.14 -30.87 2.60
C TYR A 689 -8.64 -30.94 2.29
N MET A 690 -9.50 -30.76 3.30
CA MET A 690 -10.93 -30.91 3.15
C MET A 690 -11.54 -29.70 2.45
N ARG A 691 -11.13 -28.48 2.80
CA ARG A 691 -11.56 -27.25 2.12
C ARG A 691 -11.15 -27.26 0.65
N VAL A 692 -9.90 -27.62 0.34
CA VAL A 692 -9.42 -27.76 -1.04
C VAL A 692 -10.26 -28.79 -1.79
N ARG A 693 -10.47 -29.98 -1.23
CA ARG A 693 -11.25 -31.05 -1.86
C ARG A 693 -12.67 -30.59 -2.17
N VAL A 694 -13.34 -29.93 -1.22
CA VAL A 694 -14.69 -29.38 -1.43
C VAL A 694 -14.67 -28.30 -2.52
N GLY A 695 -13.67 -27.42 -2.53
CA GLY A 695 -13.51 -26.40 -3.58
C GLY A 695 -13.34 -27.01 -4.98
N LEU A 696 -12.53 -28.07 -5.11
CA LEU A 696 -12.32 -28.76 -6.39
C LEU A 696 -13.57 -29.52 -6.87
N LEU A 697 -14.40 -30.04 -5.96
CA LEU A 697 -15.67 -30.70 -6.29
C LEU A 697 -16.71 -29.73 -6.87
N LYS A 698 -16.61 -28.43 -6.58
CA LYS A 698 -17.51 -27.39 -7.10
C LYS A 698 -17.20 -26.97 -8.55
N LEU A 699 -16.05 -27.39 -9.09
CA LEU A 699 -15.63 -27.07 -10.46
C LEU A 699 -16.24 -28.02 -11.50
N ALA A 700 -16.48 -27.52 -12.70
CA ALA A 700 -17.12 -28.28 -13.78
C ALA A 700 -16.35 -29.56 -14.15
N ASP A 701 -17.13 -30.65 -14.17
CA ASP A 701 -16.88 -32.03 -14.62
C ASP A 701 -15.42 -32.53 -14.52
N ALA A 702 -15.12 -33.16 -13.37
CA ALA A 702 -14.05 -34.13 -13.26
C ALA A 702 -14.39 -35.34 -14.15
N GLY A 703 -14.19 -35.23 -15.47
CA GLY A 703 -14.33 -36.37 -16.37
C GLY A 703 -13.54 -37.59 -15.84
N ARG A 704 -13.76 -38.79 -16.39
CA ARG A 704 -13.23 -40.10 -15.89
C ARG A 704 -11.71 -40.19 -15.59
N LYS A 705 -10.92 -39.14 -15.88
CA LYS A 705 -9.48 -39.02 -15.63
C LYS A 705 -9.11 -38.14 -14.42
N GLY A 706 -10.08 -37.52 -13.73
CA GLY A 706 -9.86 -36.73 -12.49
C GLY A 706 -9.01 -35.47 -12.67
N VAL A 707 -9.20 -34.78 -13.80
CA VAL A 707 -8.64 -33.45 -14.08
C VAL A 707 -9.81 -32.46 -14.11
N VAL A 708 -9.76 -31.43 -13.26
CA VAL A 708 -10.80 -30.39 -13.15
C VAL A 708 -10.31 -29.07 -13.74
N LYS A 709 -11.21 -28.27 -14.31
CA LYS A 709 -10.86 -26.98 -14.92
C LYS A 709 -11.33 -25.82 -14.04
N GLY A 710 -10.41 -24.91 -13.70
CA GLY A 710 -10.71 -23.67 -12.97
C GLY A 710 -10.36 -22.41 -13.78
N GLN A 711 -10.91 -21.26 -13.37
CA GLN A 711 -10.55 -19.94 -13.91
C GLN A 711 -9.73 -19.07 -12.92
N GLY A 712 -9.17 -19.68 -11.88
CA GLY A 712 -8.40 -18.99 -10.84
C GLY A 712 -8.97 -19.23 -9.45
N ILE A 713 -8.56 -18.39 -8.50
CA ILE A 713 -8.90 -18.48 -7.08
C ILE A 713 -10.10 -17.60 -6.73
N GLU A 714 -10.95 -18.10 -5.84
CA GLU A 714 -12.04 -17.34 -5.22
C GLU A 714 -11.56 -16.83 -3.86
N ARG A 715 -11.73 -15.52 -3.62
CA ARG A 715 -11.36 -14.87 -2.36
C ARG A 715 -12.61 -14.50 -1.59
N ASP A 716 -12.46 -14.51 -0.27
CA ASP A 716 -13.46 -13.97 0.63
C ASP A 716 -13.48 -12.45 0.54
N SER A 717 -14.66 -11.88 0.34
CA SER A 717 -14.84 -10.44 0.13
C SER A 717 -14.56 -9.60 1.38
N THR A 718 -14.62 -10.22 2.57
CA THR A 718 -14.45 -9.53 3.86
C THR A 718 -13.01 -9.65 4.37
N THR A 719 -12.37 -10.79 4.15
CA THR A 719 -11.02 -11.06 4.66
C THR A 719 -9.93 -11.01 3.59
N GLY A 720 -10.29 -11.00 2.30
CA GLY A 720 -9.34 -11.05 1.17
C GLY A 720 -8.60 -12.38 1.00
N LEU A 721 -8.81 -13.32 1.92
CA LEU A 721 -8.16 -14.64 1.93
C LEU A 721 -8.77 -15.56 0.87
N VAL A 722 -7.96 -16.48 0.34
CA VAL A 722 -8.45 -17.50 -0.59
C VAL A 722 -9.44 -18.41 0.13
N ARG A 723 -10.64 -18.58 -0.43
CA ARG A 723 -11.68 -19.46 0.11
C ARG A 723 -12.13 -20.57 -0.86
N GLY A 724 -11.69 -20.52 -2.11
CA GLY A 724 -12.17 -21.44 -3.14
C GLY A 724 -11.51 -21.30 -4.50
N PHE A 725 -12.12 -21.92 -5.52
CA PHE A 725 -11.70 -21.86 -6.92
C PHE A 725 -12.86 -21.40 -7.81
N ARG A 726 -12.60 -20.55 -8.82
CA ARG A 726 -13.63 -20.04 -9.74
C ARG A 726 -14.01 -21.07 -10.80
N SER A 727 -15.33 -21.27 -11.00
CA SER A 727 -15.90 -22.18 -12.02
C SER A 727 -16.07 -21.51 -13.40
N MET A 728 -16.23 -22.31 -14.46
CA MET A 728 -16.42 -21.86 -15.85
C MET A 728 -17.88 -21.53 -16.24
N ALA A 729 -18.86 -21.65 -15.33
CA ALA A 729 -20.27 -21.43 -15.67
C ALA A 729 -20.69 -19.96 -15.46
N GLY A 730 -21.11 -19.30 -16.53
CA GLY A 730 -21.71 -17.96 -16.50
C GLY A 730 -23.19 -17.98 -16.06
N ARG A 731 -23.66 -16.81 -15.63
CA ARG A 731 -25.06 -16.38 -15.45
C ARG A 731 -25.99 -17.42 -14.80
N ALA A 732 -26.31 -17.18 -13.53
CA ALA A 732 -27.45 -17.82 -12.88
C ALA A 732 -28.71 -17.67 -13.74
N ASN A 733 -29.44 -18.77 -13.89
CA ASN A 733 -30.76 -18.83 -14.50
C ASN A 733 -31.68 -17.79 -13.85
N ALA A 734 -32.09 -16.79 -14.63
CA ALA A 734 -33.27 -16.00 -14.32
C ALA A 734 -34.50 -16.95 -14.33
N PRO A 735 -35.47 -16.78 -13.41
CA PRO A 735 -36.67 -17.62 -13.40
C PRO A 735 -37.48 -17.33 -14.66
N ALA A 736 -37.85 -18.39 -15.38
CA ALA A 736 -38.70 -18.31 -16.56
C ALA A 736 -40.04 -17.67 -16.20
N LYS A 737 -40.35 -16.54 -16.85
CA LYS A 737 -41.72 -16.00 -16.90
C LYS A 737 -42.61 -17.07 -17.52
N LYS A 738 -43.58 -17.58 -16.77
CA LYS A 738 -44.74 -18.28 -17.33
C LYS A 738 -45.55 -17.25 -18.12
N GLU A 739 -45.55 -17.39 -19.44
CA GLU A 739 -46.62 -16.83 -20.26
C GLU A 739 -47.91 -17.57 -19.91
N ILE A 740 -48.88 -16.82 -19.38
CA ILE A 740 -50.28 -17.22 -19.35
C ILE A 740 -50.88 -16.59 -20.62
N SER A 741 -51.40 -17.43 -21.49
CA SER A 741 -52.31 -17.00 -22.55
C SER A 741 -53.37 -18.09 -22.71
N ILE A 742 -54.55 -17.75 -22.19
CA ILE A 742 -55.92 -18.24 -22.46
C ILE A 742 -56.11 -19.75 -22.58
#